data_AF-A0A928GZD2-F1
#
_entry.id   AF-A0A928GZD2-F1
#
_cell.length_a   1.000
_cell.length_b   1.000
_cell.length_c   1.000
_cell.angle_alpha   90.00
_cell.angle_beta   90.00
_cell.angle_gamma   90.00
#
_symmetry.space_group_name_H-M   'P 1'
#
loop_
_entity.id
_entity.type
_entity.pdbx_description
1 polymer ?
#
loop_
_entity_poly.entity_id
_entity_poly.type
_entity_poly.pdbx_seq_one_letter_code
_entity_poly.pdbx_strand_id
1 'polypeptide(L)'
;MKKFSTMTLFVLFTFGAFAEGVLPYPGYWSAGNASGADNFQLTGRAITGLQNVDSKAAVVNFSARKDLIPARRGDFEATVDLIYDQYDGFFSGEVLFRILDAHDGLIAEGGLCDRWTGEKGFGKSRASTLDNGGGIATGNLPVKGILKLKFTRQKELITIWGNGLKLAEKPGNAAPAAKIEIFYQEYRGEKNHAGSFEFANIKVKNLDTTFSNGFDDIFHGALPPAWRLTRRVGTSGFEVADDRNGWVITGLKDFPDYPTKESTHVFQRAIQPLSGDFTATLDMTYELPPDKSFVGSVSLALLDANNQIIALTGISDGSAAKPAMAAATVGIIRQPLVNIPDKDSKEFIIRRRGETIDIFCGAMHLESVKGSTAPIAKLQLAIWIGRHYDKDQKLISSFMDKLVLRRIALIDHALPDPIPQTADVQRSGKWQPGKPITWYWAGPDMSEEFAAELALGNWNTAWAFNRSELDILHKYGLRGLVWMSFRPGKTADSQRRFKLWLESIKDHPAFFGLYLADEPDYGKELDLLGQEVEYLRKEFPGVMIFTNMHPLGTDPKFIGGNGSSRENYTAYMQAVLDKINPELISYDKYTFAPYGDESGYFVNLRMIRDLALDSNKPFMNIVQACTWTQSRRIVHGSEYRFLAYTTLAYGSQGLSCYVYSHKTHRGGMKNPFTGKVTGLYHQAREINREFIAIAGELQKLRSLQVYHAGEIPFMGDALPEDAIFNLEPKVKNYSDGKIDAIKHKADGKNFLSWSNPIQGWLLGYFGKNNTPTHVLLVNLDYNIDRSITLTAPSELQYFDCANQTWHSATGSRIKLDLPPGGGKLLRLANQE
;
A
#
# COMPACT_ATOMS: atom_id res chain seq x y z
N MET A 1 54.28 -53.61 -2.58
CA MET A 1 53.85 -54.26 -3.84
C MET A 1 52.48 -53.71 -4.24
N LYS A 2 52.39 -53.16 -5.48
CA LYS A 2 51.23 -52.73 -6.31
C LYS A 2 50.23 -51.70 -5.68
N LYS A 3 50.28 -50.40 -6.01
CA LYS A 3 49.84 -49.61 -7.22
C LYS A 3 48.32 -49.32 -7.31
N PHE A 4 47.96 -48.08 -6.93
CA PHE A 4 47.14 -47.02 -7.59
C PHE A 4 45.79 -47.27 -8.31
N SER A 5 44.91 -46.25 -8.16
CA SER A 5 43.63 -45.90 -8.85
C SER A 5 42.37 -46.29 -8.06
N THR A 6 41.38 -45.46 -7.70
CA THR A 6 40.95 -44.10 -8.12
C THR A 6 40.13 -43.47 -6.97
N MET A 7 40.38 -42.19 -6.64
CA MET A 7 39.44 -41.37 -5.85
C MET A 7 38.15 -41.17 -6.66
N THR A 8 36.99 -41.50 -6.08
CA THR A 8 35.70 -40.96 -6.53
C THR A 8 35.17 -40.07 -5.42
N LEU A 9 35.20 -38.78 -5.72
CA LEU A 9 34.70 -37.65 -4.94
C LEU A 9 33.18 -37.82 -4.76
N PHE A 10 32.70 -38.14 -3.56
CA PHE A 10 31.28 -37.97 -3.21
C PHE A 10 31.03 -36.46 -3.07
N VAL A 11 30.56 -35.84 -4.15
CA VAL A 11 30.04 -34.48 -4.12
C VAL A 11 28.74 -34.50 -3.31
N LEU A 12 28.78 -33.85 -2.13
CA LEU A 12 27.57 -33.39 -1.47
C LEU A 12 26.80 -32.50 -2.45
N PHE A 13 25.62 -32.91 -2.89
CA PHE A 13 24.65 -31.96 -3.42
C PHE A 13 24.06 -31.19 -2.24
N THR A 14 24.73 -30.11 -1.85
CA THR A 14 24.08 -28.97 -1.21
C THR A 14 23.00 -28.49 -2.17
N PHE A 15 21.71 -28.62 -1.80
CA PHE A 15 20.66 -27.86 -2.47
C PHE A 15 20.90 -26.38 -2.19
N GLY A 16 21.64 -25.74 -3.10
CA GLY A 16 22.01 -24.35 -3.00
C GLY A 16 20.77 -23.48 -2.92
N ALA A 17 20.71 -22.63 -1.89
CA ALA A 17 20.02 -21.36 -2.03
C ALA A 17 20.56 -20.68 -3.30
N PHE A 18 19.69 -20.01 -4.06
CA PHE A 18 20.11 -19.15 -5.16
C PHE A 18 21.28 -18.28 -4.70
N ALA A 19 22.33 -18.17 -5.53
CA ALA A 19 23.21 -17.01 -5.43
C ALA A 19 22.32 -15.76 -5.57
N GLU A 20 22.47 -14.79 -4.68
CA GLU A 20 21.77 -13.51 -4.78
C GLU A 20 21.90 -12.95 -6.22
N GLY A 21 20.77 -12.70 -6.90
CA GLY A 21 20.75 -11.96 -8.16
C GLY A 21 20.30 -12.69 -9.44
N VAL A 22 19.80 -13.93 -9.39
CA VAL A 22 19.51 -14.72 -10.63
C VAL A 22 18.06 -14.60 -11.13
N LEU A 23 17.17 -13.84 -10.50
CA LEU A 23 15.97 -13.33 -11.19
C LEU A 23 15.76 -11.86 -10.79
N PRO A 24 15.35 -10.96 -11.70
CA PRO A 24 15.37 -9.51 -11.47
C PRO A 24 14.16 -8.99 -10.68
N TYR A 25 13.69 -9.77 -9.71
CA TYR A 25 12.49 -9.49 -8.94
C TYR A 25 12.82 -9.35 -7.45
N PRO A 26 12.31 -8.33 -6.75
CA PRO A 26 12.35 -8.31 -5.30
C PRO A 26 11.57 -9.50 -4.71
N GLY A 27 12.20 -10.25 -3.82
CA GLY A 27 11.62 -11.37 -3.06
C GLY A 27 12.29 -12.71 -3.32
N TYR A 28 12.12 -13.65 -2.38
CA TYR A 28 12.68 -14.99 -2.44
C TYR A 28 11.95 -15.85 -3.49
N TRP A 29 12.70 -16.36 -4.48
CA TRP A 29 12.26 -17.40 -5.41
C TRP A 29 13.03 -18.69 -5.11
N SER A 30 12.38 -19.84 -5.24
CA SER A 30 13.00 -21.16 -5.07
C SER A 30 12.96 -21.95 -6.38
N ALA A 31 13.86 -22.91 -6.55
CA ALA A 31 13.75 -23.86 -7.66
C ALA A 31 12.44 -24.65 -7.53
N GLY A 32 11.77 -24.89 -8.66
CA GLY A 32 10.55 -25.67 -8.75
C GLY A 32 10.81 -27.02 -9.42
N ASN A 33 10.12 -27.28 -10.52
CA ASN A 33 10.31 -28.47 -11.35
C ASN A 33 11.60 -28.33 -12.17
N ALA A 34 12.42 -29.38 -12.18
CA ALA A 34 13.64 -29.45 -12.96
C ALA A 34 13.79 -30.85 -13.55
N SER A 35 14.07 -30.94 -14.86
CA SER A 35 14.32 -32.20 -15.54
C SER A 35 15.36 -31.99 -16.64
N GLY A 36 16.51 -32.64 -16.51
CA GLY A 36 17.61 -32.54 -17.47
C GLY A 36 18.25 -31.15 -17.59
N ALA A 37 18.07 -30.28 -16.59
CA ALA A 37 18.73 -28.98 -16.46
C ALA A 37 18.74 -28.53 -14.99
N ASP A 38 19.71 -27.69 -14.62
CA ASP A 38 19.93 -27.28 -13.22
C ASP A 38 19.40 -25.88 -12.89
N ASN A 39 19.30 -25.00 -13.90
CA ASN A 39 18.88 -23.61 -13.71
C ASN A 39 18.51 -22.92 -15.04
N PHE A 40 18.01 -21.68 -14.98
CA PHE A 40 17.89 -20.81 -16.15
C PHE A 40 19.25 -20.29 -16.62
N GLN A 41 19.46 -20.24 -17.93
CA GLN A 41 20.49 -19.43 -18.55
C GLN A 41 19.92 -18.03 -18.80
N LEU A 42 20.65 -16.99 -18.38
CA LEU A 42 20.16 -15.61 -18.40
C LEU A 42 21.09 -14.68 -19.15
N THR A 43 20.51 -13.68 -19.82
CA THR A 43 21.20 -12.49 -20.30
C THR A 43 20.48 -11.26 -19.77
N GLY A 44 21.07 -10.60 -18.78
CA GLY A 44 20.39 -9.55 -18.01
C GLY A 44 19.18 -10.12 -17.26
N ARG A 45 17.98 -9.73 -17.68
CA ARG A 45 16.69 -10.12 -17.07
C ARG A 45 15.97 -11.25 -17.80
N ALA A 46 16.42 -11.59 -18.99
CA ALA A 46 15.76 -12.54 -19.86
C ALA A 46 16.34 -13.94 -19.74
N ILE A 47 15.45 -14.93 -19.75
CA ILE A 47 15.75 -16.34 -19.92
C ILE A 47 16.10 -16.57 -21.38
N THR A 48 17.33 -17.00 -21.63
CA THR A 48 17.85 -17.28 -22.98
C THR A 48 18.14 -18.78 -23.19
N GLY A 49 17.88 -19.61 -22.19
CA GLY A 49 18.07 -21.06 -22.24
C GLY A 49 18.09 -21.70 -20.85
N LEU A 50 18.73 -22.86 -20.75
CA LEU A 50 18.92 -23.63 -19.51
C LEU A 50 20.41 -23.93 -19.25
N GLN A 51 20.79 -24.01 -17.98
CA GLN A 51 22.16 -24.36 -17.54
C GLN A 51 22.30 -25.87 -17.29
N ASN A 52 23.51 -26.40 -17.55
CA ASN A 52 23.88 -27.80 -17.30
C ASN A 52 22.91 -28.82 -17.92
N VAL A 53 22.54 -28.58 -19.18
CA VAL A 53 21.55 -29.37 -19.89
C VAL A 53 22.05 -30.79 -20.18
N ASP A 54 21.23 -31.80 -19.87
CA ASP A 54 21.49 -33.19 -20.23
C ASP A 54 21.44 -33.35 -21.76
N SER A 55 22.62 -33.58 -22.34
CA SER A 55 22.80 -33.76 -23.77
C SER A 55 21.97 -34.90 -24.40
N LYS A 56 21.52 -35.88 -23.60
CA LYS A 56 20.75 -37.06 -24.05
C LYS A 56 19.24 -36.93 -23.87
N ALA A 57 18.77 -35.94 -23.11
CA ALA A 57 17.35 -35.73 -22.87
C ALA A 57 16.67 -35.10 -24.10
N ALA A 58 15.55 -35.69 -24.53
CA ALA A 58 14.73 -35.17 -25.63
C ALA A 58 13.89 -33.94 -25.20
N VAL A 59 13.62 -33.80 -23.90
CA VAL A 59 12.91 -32.68 -23.28
C VAL A 59 13.62 -32.29 -22.00
N VAL A 60 13.85 -30.99 -21.82
CA VAL A 60 14.47 -30.45 -20.60
C VAL A 60 13.65 -29.27 -20.08
N ASN A 61 13.57 -29.11 -18.77
CA ASN A 61 12.84 -27.99 -18.16
C ASN A 61 13.47 -27.55 -16.84
N PHE A 62 13.21 -26.29 -16.50
CA PHE A 62 13.46 -25.72 -15.19
C PHE A 62 12.35 -24.72 -14.85
N SER A 63 12.05 -24.59 -13.57
CA SER A 63 11.11 -23.59 -13.08
C SER A 63 11.59 -22.90 -11.81
N ALA A 64 11.15 -21.65 -11.63
CA ALA A 64 11.32 -20.90 -10.40
C ALA A 64 9.96 -20.57 -9.80
N ARG A 65 9.83 -20.75 -8.49
CA ARG A 65 8.59 -20.58 -7.74
C ARG A 65 8.72 -19.46 -6.72
N LYS A 66 7.61 -18.79 -6.46
CA LYS A 66 7.47 -17.82 -5.37
C LYS A 66 6.19 -18.08 -4.62
N ASP A 67 6.30 -18.21 -3.31
CA ASP A 67 5.14 -18.36 -2.44
C ASP A 67 4.37 -17.04 -2.33
N LEU A 68 3.04 -17.15 -2.39
CA LEU A 68 2.11 -16.07 -2.11
C LEU A 68 1.75 -16.16 -0.64
N ILE A 69 2.32 -15.25 0.16
CA ILE A 69 2.07 -15.18 1.60
C ILE A 69 1.32 -13.87 1.89
N PRO A 70 0.06 -13.93 2.36
CA PRO A 70 -0.78 -15.12 2.51
C PRO A 70 -1.28 -15.67 1.16
N ALA A 71 -1.66 -16.94 1.11
CA ALA A 71 -2.30 -17.51 -0.09
C ALA A 71 -3.59 -16.75 -0.43
N ARG A 72 -3.88 -16.59 -1.71
CA ARG A 72 -5.05 -15.86 -2.19
C ARG A 72 -6.29 -16.75 -2.14
N ARG A 73 -7.10 -16.57 -1.09
CA ARG A 73 -8.39 -17.24 -0.86
C ARG A 73 -9.51 -16.43 -1.52
N GLY A 74 -10.54 -17.11 -2.03
CA GLY A 74 -11.67 -16.46 -2.70
C GLY A 74 -11.31 -15.87 -4.05
N ASP A 75 -11.92 -14.75 -4.41
CA ASP A 75 -11.70 -14.11 -5.70
C ASP A 75 -10.29 -13.50 -5.76
N PHE A 76 -9.59 -13.67 -6.88
CA PHE A 76 -8.25 -13.12 -7.06
C PHE A 76 -8.02 -12.63 -8.48
N GLU A 77 -7.05 -11.73 -8.64
CA GLU A 77 -6.54 -11.28 -9.93
C GLU A 77 -5.01 -11.38 -9.93
N ALA A 78 -4.46 -12.00 -10.97
CA ALA A 78 -3.03 -12.00 -11.27
C ALA A 78 -2.77 -11.39 -12.65
N THR A 79 -1.72 -10.58 -12.79
CA THR A 79 -1.28 -10.01 -14.07
C THR A 79 0.21 -10.20 -14.26
N VAL A 80 0.64 -10.47 -15.48
CA VAL A 80 2.07 -10.58 -15.85
C VAL A 80 2.26 -10.19 -17.32
N ASP A 81 3.33 -9.47 -17.60
CA ASP A 81 3.79 -9.20 -18.96
C ASP A 81 4.87 -10.23 -19.32
N LEU A 82 4.69 -10.99 -20.41
CA LEU A 82 5.75 -11.83 -20.99
C LEU A 82 6.34 -11.11 -22.21
N ILE A 83 7.53 -10.54 -22.05
CA ILE A 83 8.32 -9.92 -23.10
C ILE A 83 9.14 -11.02 -23.77
N TYR A 84 9.08 -11.12 -25.09
CA TYR A 84 9.75 -12.21 -25.79
C TYR A 84 10.36 -11.76 -27.11
N ASP A 85 11.46 -12.40 -27.49
CA ASP A 85 12.17 -12.26 -28.77
C ASP A 85 12.58 -13.65 -29.26
N GLN A 86 11.87 -14.18 -30.25
CA GLN A 86 12.13 -15.52 -30.79
C GLN A 86 13.31 -15.45 -31.78
N TYR A 87 14.43 -16.10 -31.48
CA TYR A 87 15.62 -16.08 -32.33
C TYR A 87 15.32 -16.71 -33.70
N ASP A 88 15.66 -16.00 -34.79
CA ASP A 88 15.30 -16.36 -36.18
C ASP A 88 13.80 -16.61 -36.44
N GLY A 89 12.91 -16.21 -35.52
CA GLY A 89 11.47 -16.43 -35.64
C GLY A 89 10.97 -17.80 -35.17
N PHE A 90 11.82 -18.57 -34.48
CA PHE A 90 11.51 -19.93 -34.04
C PHE A 90 11.79 -20.13 -32.54
N PHE A 91 10.94 -20.86 -31.85
CA PHE A 91 11.12 -21.30 -30.46
C PHE A 91 10.47 -22.68 -30.32
N SER A 92 11.19 -23.68 -29.81
CA SER A 92 10.69 -25.05 -29.65
C SER A 92 10.60 -25.42 -28.18
N GLY A 93 9.44 -25.23 -27.57
CA GLY A 93 9.28 -25.43 -26.12
C GLY A 93 8.03 -24.81 -25.51
N GLU A 94 8.10 -24.57 -24.20
CA GLU A 94 7.06 -23.85 -23.44
C GLU A 94 7.69 -22.78 -22.54
N VAL A 95 7.10 -21.59 -22.50
CA VAL A 95 7.45 -20.52 -21.56
C VAL A 95 6.18 -20.03 -20.89
N LEU A 96 5.96 -20.42 -19.63
CA LEU A 96 4.67 -20.29 -18.96
C LEU A 96 4.78 -19.57 -17.61
N PHE A 97 3.79 -18.73 -17.33
CA PHE A 97 3.48 -18.28 -15.98
C PHE A 97 2.35 -19.14 -15.42
N ARG A 98 2.54 -19.70 -14.23
CA ARG A 98 1.56 -20.57 -13.58
C ARG A 98 1.18 -20.06 -12.20
N ILE A 99 -0.07 -20.33 -11.82
CA ILE A 99 -0.63 -20.12 -10.50
C ILE A 99 -0.90 -21.51 -9.93
N LEU A 100 -0.35 -21.79 -8.76
CA LEU A 100 -0.43 -23.10 -8.11
C LEU A 100 -1.10 -22.98 -6.74
N ASP A 101 -1.73 -24.07 -6.30
CA ASP A 101 -2.15 -24.24 -4.91
C ASP A 101 -0.97 -24.63 -3.99
N ALA A 102 -1.25 -24.84 -2.71
CA ALA A 102 -0.23 -25.16 -1.72
C ALA A 102 0.47 -26.51 -1.97
N HIS A 103 -0.17 -27.41 -2.72
CA HIS A 103 0.28 -28.75 -3.04
C HIS A 103 0.89 -28.85 -4.45
N ASP A 104 1.27 -27.71 -5.05
CA ASP A 104 1.75 -27.60 -6.43
C ASP A 104 0.71 -28.02 -7.48
N GLY A 105 -0.57 -28.10 -7.10
CA GLY A 105 -1.67 -28.32 -8.02
C GLY A 105 -1.86 -27.10 -8.91
N LEU A 106 -1.91 -27.32 -10.23
CA LEU A 106 -2.11 -26.24 -11.20
C LEU A 106 -3.52 -25.64 -11.03
N ILE A 107 -3.60 -24.32 -10.85
CA ILE A 107 -4.85 -23.55 -10.86
C ILE A 107 -5.06 -22.93 -12.25
N ALA A 108 -4.04 -22.25 -12.76
CA ALA A 108 -4.07 -21.63 -14.08
C ALA A 108 -2.65 -21.43 -14.65
N GLU A 109 -2.50 -21.46 -15.97
CA GLU A 109 -1.26 -21.14 -16.68
C GLU A 109 -1.51 -20.37 -17.98
N GLY A 110 -0.53 -19.54 -18.36
CA GLY A 110 -0.55 -18.79 -19.62
C GLY A 110 0.86 -18.41 -20.06
N GLY A 111 1.09 -18.35 -21.37
CA GLY A 111 2.40 -18.04 -21.94
C GLY A 111 2.54 -18.43 -23.41
N LEU A 112 3.72 -18.88 -23.82
CA LEU A 112 4.06 -19.28 -25.19
C LEU A 112 4.33 -20.78 -25.27
N CYS A 113 3.97 -21.39 -26.41
CA CYS A 113 4.26 -22.80 -26.71
C CYS A 113 4.43 -23.01 -28.21
N ASP A 114 5.29 -23.96 -28.59
CA ASP A 114 5.40 -24.54 -29.93
C ASP A 114 5.32 -26.07 -29.87
N ARG A 115 4.62 -26.69 -30.84
CA ARG A 115 4.36 -28.14 -30.89
C ARG A 115 5.33 -28.87 -31.81
N TRP A 116 6.63 -28.77 -31.54
CA TRP A 116 7.63 -29.64 -32.18
C TRP A 116 7.70 -29.54 -33.72
N THR A 117 7.18 -28.46 -34.30
CA THR A 117 7.18 -28.24 -35.76
C THR A 117 8.26 -27.24 -36.20
N GLY A 118 8.83 -26.47 -35.27
CA GLY A 118 9.76 -25.39 -35.62
C GLY A 118 9.05 -24.31 -36.42
N GLU A 119 7.80 -23.99 -36.04
CA GLU A 119 7.02 -22.88 -36.59
C GLU A 119 7.06 -21.67 -35.65
N LYS A 120 6.44 -20.54 -36.03
CA LYS A 120 6.35 -19.37 -35.15
C LYS A 120 5.56 -19.72 -33.88
N GLY A 121 6.06 -19.32 -32.72
CA GLY A 121 5.41 -19.63 -31.43
C GLY A 121 3.98 -19.10 -31.33
N PHE A 122 3.08 -19.88 -30.71
CA PHE A 122 1.69 -19.53 -30.48
C PHE A 122 1.44 -19.15 -29.01
N GLY A 123 0.44 -18.29 -28.78
CA GLY A 123 -0.05 -18.02 -27.42
C GLY A 123 -0.77 -19.26 -26.84
N LYS A 124 -0.38 -19.69 -25.65
CA LYS A 124 -0.97 -20.83 -24.92
C LYS A 124 -1.58 -20.37 -23.60
N SER A 125 -2.76 -20.87 -23.26
CA SER A 125 -3.37 -20.69 -21.94
C SER A 125 -4.16 -21.93 -21.53
N ARG A 126 -4.15 -22.25 -20.24
CA ARG A 126 -4.91 -23.37 -19.67
C ARG A 126 -5.38 -23.01 -18.26
N ALA A 127 -6.66 -23.22 -17.97
CA ALA A 127 -7.25 -23.16 -16.63
C ALA A 127 -7.60 -24.58 -16.17
N SER A 128 -7.43 -24.90 -14.89
CA SER A 128 -7.54 -26.29 -14.42
C SER A 128 -8.98 -26.83 -14.45
N THR A 129 -9.26 -27.76 -15.35
CA THR A 129 -10.12 -28.93 -15.08
C THR A 129 -9.42 -30.17 -15.63
N LEU A 130 -9.70 -31.34 -15.03
CA LEU A 130 -9.12 -32.67 -15.26
C LEU A 130 -9.21 -33.23 -16.70
N ASP A 131 -9.50 -32.42 -17.72
CA ASP A 131 -9.53 -32.86 -19.11
C ASP A 131 -8.26 -32.44 -19.87
N ASN A 132 -7.65 -33.43 -20.53
CA ASN A 132 -6.43 -33.32 -21.33
C ASN A 132 -6.63 -32.61 -22.69
N GLY A 133 -7.57 -31.69 -22.82
CA GLY A 133 -7.79 -31.02 -24.11
C GLY A 133 -8.57 -29.72 -24.05
N GLY A 134 -8.04 -28.69 -24.73
CA GLY A 134 -8.88 -27.66 -25.37
C GLY A 134 -8.53 -26.20 -25.05
N GLY A 135 -7.95 -25.51 -26.02
CA GLY A 135 -7.88 -24.04 -26.09
C GLY A 135 -6.72 -23.52 -26.94
N ILE A 136 -6.88 -23.49 -28.27
CA ILE A 136 -5.88 -23.00 -29.25
C ILE A 136 -5.96 -21.47 -29.41
N ALA A 137 -4.79 -20.84 -29.23
CA ALA A 137 -4.20 -19.66 -29.87
C ALA A 137 -5.03 -18.36 -30.06
N THR A 138 -4.54 -17.28 -29.46
CA THR A 138 -4.31 -16.06 -30.25
C THR A 138 -3.34 -16.42 -31.37
N GLY A 139 -3.73 -16.20 -32.62
CA GLY A 139 -2.96 -16.58 -33.81
C GLY A 139 -1.52 -16.06 -33.84
N ASN A 140 -0.76 -16.47 -34.87
CA ASN A 140 0.65 -16.13 -35.13
C ASN A 140 1.12 -14.86 -34.42
N LEU A 141 1.75 -15.04 -33.25
CA LEU A 141 2.32 -13.93 -32.53
C LEU A 141 3.53 -13.39 -33.33
N PRO A 142 3.79 -12.07 -33.29
CA PRO A 142 4.97 -11.51 -33.95
C PRO A 142 6.22 -12.15 -33.35
N VAL A 143 7.31 -12.22 -34.13
CA VAL A 143 8.60 -12.81 -33.71
C VAL A 143 9.11 -12.21 -32.40
N LYS A 144 8.87 -10.92 -32.18
CA LYS A 144 9.17 -10.18 -30.96
C LYS A 144 7.92 -9.43 -30.49
N GLY A 145 7.66 -9.42 -29.19
CA GLY A 145 6.49 -8.73 -28.66
C GLY A 145 6.35 -8.79 -27.14
N ILE A 146 5.20 -8.32 -26.67
CA ILE A 146 4.78 -8.40 -25.28
C ILE A 146 3.42 -9.08 -25.23
N LEU A 147 3.32 -10.17 -24.48
CA LEU A 147 2.07 -10.86 -24.17
C LEU A 147 1.62 -10.47 -22.76
N LYS A 148 0.59 -9.62 -22.67
CA LYS A 148 0.00 -9.17 -21.40
C LYS A 148 -1.01 -10.18 -20.93
N LEU A 149 -0.65 -11.00 -19.95
CA LEU A 149 -1.50 -12.02 -19.37
C LEU A 149 -2.24 -11.47 -18.15
N LYS A 150 -3.53 -11.81 -18.04
CA LYS A 150 -4.35 -11.57 -16.86
C LYS A 150 -5.07 -12.87 -16.50
N PHE A 151 -5.12 -13.20 -15.22
CA PHE A 151 -5.84 -14.33 -14.65
C PHE A 151 -6.79 -13.76 -13.61
N THR A 152 -8.06 -14.18 -13.62
CA THR A 152 -8.96 -13.89 -12.51
C THR A 152 -9.69 -15.13 -12.07
N ARG A 153 -9.91 -15.27 -10.78
CA ARG A 153 -10.94 -16.15 -10.23
C ARG A 153 -12.08 -15.29 -9.70
N GLN A 154 -13.29 -15.57 -10.17
CA GLN A 154 -14.54 -15.03 -9.64
C GLN A 154 -15.46 -16.20 -9.29
N LYS A 155 -15.73 -16.37 -8.01
CA LYS A 155 -16.35 -17.57 -7.43
C LYS A 155 -15.56 -18.82 -7.85
N GLU A 156 -16.20 -19.73 -8.58
CA GLU A 156 -15.57 -20.96 -9.09
C GLU A 156 -15.00 -20.79 -10.50
N LEU A 157 -15.16 -19.63 -11.15
CA LEU A 157 -14.78 -19.44 -12.54
C LEU A 157 -13.40 -18.79 -12.66
N ILE A 158 -12.48 -19.45 -13.37
CA ILE A 158 -11.17 -18.92 -13.74
C ILE A 158 -11.23 -18.42 -15.18
N THR A 159 -10.82 -17.17 -15.38
CA THR A 159 -10.71 -16.55 -16.70
C THR A 159 -9.28 -16.10 -16.95
N ILE A 160 -8.77 -16.35 -18.16
CA ILE A 160 -7.42 -16.00 -18.60
C ILE A 160 -7.55 -15.11 -19.83
N TRP A 161 -6.85 -13.97 -19.85
CA TRP A 161 -6.77 -13.05 -20.98
C TRP A 161 -5.33 -12.87 -21.43
N GLY A 162 -5.14 -12.62 -22.73
CA GLY A 162 -3.87 -12.27 -23.36
C GLY A 162 -4.08 -11.09 -24.30
N ASN A 163 -3.36 -9.99 -24.09
CA ASN A 163 -3.49 -8.75 -24.88
C ASN A 163 -4.95 -8.27 -25.02
N GLY A 164 -5.75 -8.43 -23.95
CA GLY A 164 -7.16 -8.03 -23.90
C GLY A 164 -8.14 -9.05 -24.48
N LEU A 165 -7.66 -10.10 -25.16
CA LEU A 165 -8.49 -11.19 -25.68
C LEU A 165 -8.67 -12.26 -24.62
N LYS A 166 -9.91 -12.74 -24.43
CA LYS A 166 -10.23 -13.84 -23.52
C LYS A 166 -9.70 -15.14 -24.14
N LEU A 167 -8.73 -15.78 -23.48
CA LEU A 167 -8.07 -17.00 -23.96
C LEU A 167 -8.72 -18.27 -23.40
N ALA A 168 -9.15 -18.23 -22.14
CA ALA A 168 -9.81 -19.34 -21.48
C ALA A 168 -10.78 -18.85 -20.40
N GLU A 169 -11.88 -19.58 -20.21
CA GLU A 169 -12.85 -19.37 -19.14
C GLU A 169 -13.44 -20.73 -18.76
N LYS A 170 -13.09 -21.23 -17.57
CA LYS A 170 -13.45 -22.57 -17.11
C LYS A 170 -13.69 -22.55 -15.59
N PRO A 171 -14.55 -23.44 -15.06
CA PRO A 171 -14.56 -23.73 -13.64
C PRO A 171 -13.15 -24.13 -13.21
N GLY A 172 -12.66 -23.64 -12.08
CA GLY A 172 -11.29 -23.83 -11.64
C GLY A 172 -11.20 -24.48 -10.27
N ASN A 173 -9.99 -24.91 -9.90
CA ASN A 173 -9.70 -25.38 -8.56
C ASN A 173 -10.05 -24.28 -7.53
N ALA A 174 -10.94 -24.61 -6.58
CA ALA A 174 -11.33 -23.72 -5.48
C ALA A 174 -10.20 -23.54 -4.44
N ALA A 175 -9.11 -24.32 -4.53
CA ALA A 175 -7.96 -24.22 -3.66
C ALA A 175 -7.34 -22.80 -3.69
N PRO A 176 -6.86 -22.28 -2.55
CA PRO A 176 -6.19 -20.98 -2.51
C PRO A 176 -5.00 -20.93 -3.47
N ALA A 177 -4.84 -19.81 -4.19
CA ALA A 177 -3.63 -19.58 -4.98
C ALA A 177 -2.48 -19.27 -4.02
N ALA A 178 -1.61 -20.26 -3.83
CA ALA A 178 -0.57 -20.23 -2.81
C ALA A 178 0.83 -19.98 -3.40
N LYS A 179 1.04 -20.24 -4.69
CA LYS A 179 2.34 -20.03 -5.34
C LYS A 179 2.16 -19.49 -6.75
N ILE A 180 3.18 -18.82 -7.24
CA ILE A 180 3.37 -18.52 -8.66
C ILE A 180 4.64 -19.21 -9.15
N GLU A 181 4.63 -19.66 -10.40
CA GLU A 181 5.75 -20.36 -11.02
C GLU A 181 6.05 -19.75 -12.40
N ILE A 182 7.33 -19.51 -12.66
CA ILE A 182 7.88 -19.26 -13.99
C ILE A 182 8.44 -20.60 -14.47
N PHE A 183 7.90 -21.12 -15.56
CA PHE A 183 8.27 -22.43 -16.12
C PHE A 183 8.84 -22.26 -17.53
N TYR A 184 9.99 -22.89 -17.78
CA TYR A 184 10.64 -22.91 -19.09
C TYR A 184 11.00 -24.35 -19.46
N GLN A 185 10.60 -24.76 -20.67
CA GLN A 185 10.87 -26.09 -21.21
C GLN A 185 11.37 -25.97 -22.64
N GLU A 186 12.38 -26.77 -22.99
CA GLU A 186 12.91 -26.89 -24.35
C GLU A 186 12.73 -28.32 -24.86
N TYR A 187 12.30 -28.43 -26.12
CA TYR A 187 12.33 -29.70 -26.84
C TYR A 187 13.59 -29.78 -27.70
N ARG A 188 14.39 -30.84 -27.53
CA ARG A 188 15.71 -30.97 -28.17
C ARG A 188 15.64 -31.83 -29.43
N GLY A 189 16.23 -31.34 -30.53
CA GLY A 189 16.28 -31.98 -31.85
C GLY A 189 17.34 -31.32 -32.76
N GLU A 190 17.33 -31.60 -34.08
CA GLU A 190 18.31 -31.05 -35.05
C GLU A 190 18.29 -29.50 -35.16
N LYS A 191 17.22 -28.87 -34.67
CA LYS A 191 16.99 -27.43 -34.70
C LYS A 191 16.70 -26.89 -33.29
N ASN A 192 17.74 -26.61 -32.51
CA ASN A 192 17.60 -25.96 -31.21
C ASN A 192 17.46 -24.45 -31.42
N HIS A 193 16.24 -23.92 -31.36
CA HIS A 193 15.96 -22.49 -31.46
C HIS A 193 15.60 -21.93 -30.08
N ALA A 194 16.48 -21.11 -29.52
CA ALA A 194 16.30 -20.49 -28.21
C ALA A 194 15.97 -19.00 -28.38
N GLY A 195 14.85 -18.55 -27.80
CA GLY A 195 14.48 -17.14 -27.74
C GLY A 195 14.95 -16.46 -26.45
N SER A 196 14.72 -15.17 -26.34
CA SER A 196 14.90 -14.37 -25.11
C SER A 196 13.55 -14.07 -24.49
N PHE A 197 13.34 -14.45 -23.23
CA PHE A 197 12.05 -14.33 -22.54
C PHE A 197 12.20 -13.65 -21.18
N GLU A 198 11.53 -12.52 -20.99
CA GLU A 198 11.48 -11.80 -19.72
C GLU A 198 10.02 -11.73 -19.26
N PHE A 199 9.73 -12.32 -18.11
CA PHE A 199 8.52 -11.97 -17.38
C PHE A 199 8.75 -10.58 -16.76
N ALA A 200 7.72 -9.73 -16.71
CA ALA A 200 7.72 -8.44 -16.03
C ALA A 200 6.34 -8.13 -15.42
N ASN A 201 6.26 -7.12 -14.54
CA ASN A 201 5.00 -6.59 -13.99
C ASN A 201 4.10 -7.63 -13.29
N ILE A 202 4.68 -8.70 -12.72
CA ILE A 202 3.94 -9.72 -11.97
C ILE A 202 3.24 -9.09 -10.77
N LYS A 203 1.91 -9.19 -10.71
CA LYS A 203 1.08 -8.78 -9.57
C LYS A 203 0.05 -9.87 -9.28
N VAL A 204 -0.19 -10.14 -8.00
CA VAL A 204 -1.26 -11.06 -7.55
C VAL A 204 -1.98 -10.46 -6.34
N LYS A 205 -3.27 -10.15 -6.48
CA LYS A 205 -4.11 -9.54 -5.43
C LYS A 205 -5.37 -10.38 -5.18
N ASN A 206 -5.86 -10.37 -3.94
CA ASN A 206 -7.23 -10.78 -3.65
C ASN A 206 -8.19 -9.70 -4.18
N LEU A 207 -9.34 -10.14 -4.65
CA LEU A 207 -10.48 -9.29 -4.96
C LEU A 207 -11.50 -9.29 -3.80
N ASP A 208 -11.47 -10.32 -2.95
CA ASP A 208 -12.15 -10.31 -1.66
C ASP A 208 -11.33 -9.55 -0.62
N THR A 209 -11.56 -8.25 -0.52
CA THR A 209 -11.00 -7.39 0.54
C THR A 209 -12.03 -7.18 1.64
N THR A 210 -12.18 -8.16 2.53
CA THR A 210 -12.67 -7.93 3.90
C THR A 210 -11.50 -8.12 4.85
N PHE A 211 -10.97 -6.99 5.34
CA PHE A 211 -9.98 -6.87 6.42
C PHE A 211 -10.47 -7.54 7.72
N SER A 212 -9.56 -7.99 8.57
CA SER A 212 -9.87 -8.43 9.95
C SER A 212 -8.74 -8.08 10.90
N ASN A 213 -9.08 -7.61 12.10
CA ASN A 213 -8.20 -7.23 13.22
C ASN A 213 -7.52 -8.44 13.92
N GLY A 214 -7.09 -9.40 13.12
CA GLY A 214 -6.50 -10.65 13.56
C GLY A 214 -4.97 -10.65 13.64
N PHE A 215 -4.41 -11.80 14.00
CA PHE A 215 -2.99 -12.09 13.81
C PHE A 215 -2.81 -13.43 13.09
N ASP A 216 -1.68 -13.58 12.42
CA ASP A 216 -1.29 -14.80 11.72
C ASP A 216 0.15 -15.18 12.12
N ASP A 217 0.29 -16.10 13.08
CA ASP A 217 1.59 -16.57 13.55
C ASP A 217 2.06 -17.75 12.70
N ILE A 218 3.13 -17.54 11.93
CA ILE A 218 3.80 -18.58 11.14
C ILE A 218 4.99 -19.11 11.93
N PHE A 219 5.17 -20.43 11.92
CA PHE A 219 6.24 -21.11 12.65
C PHE A 219 7.49 -21.25 11.76
N HIS A 220 8.65 -20.90 12.31
CA HIS A 220 9.96 -21.08 11.65
C HIS A 220 10.89 -21.82 12.61
N GLY A 221 10.81 -23.15 12.65
CA GLY A 221 11.62 -24.00 13.53
C GLY A 221 11.25 -23.95 15.03
N ALA A 222 10.50 -22.96 15.49
CA ALA A 222 10.01 -22.83 16.87
C ALA A 222 8.72 -21.99 16.97
N LEU A 223 8.09 -22.01 18.16
CA LEU A 223 6.98 -21.11 18.51
C LEU A 223 7.45 -19.64 18.57
N PRO A 224 6.65 -18.67 18.09
CA PRO A 224 6.94 -17.25 18.23
C PRO A 224 7.04 -16.81 19.72
N PRO A 225 7.83 -15.76 20.03
CA PRO A 225 8.07 -15.30 21.41
C PRO A 225 6.81 -14.93 22.22
N ALA A 226 5.69 -14.64 21.54
CA ALA A 226 4.40 -14.32 22.18
C ALA A 226 3.76 -15.53 22.89
N TRP A 227 4.16 -16.75 22.53
CA TRP A 227 3.68 -17.98 23.16
C TRP A 227 4.57 -18.35 24.34
N ARG A 228 3.95 -18.50 25.52
CA ARG A 228 4.66 -18.86 26.75
C ARG A 228 4.37 -20.30 27.13
N LEU A 229 5.41 -21.07 27.43
CA LEU A 229 5.26 -22.37 28.06
C LEU A 229 4.72 -22.16 29.49
N THR A 230 3.54 -22.71 29.78
CA THR A 230 2.84 -22.54 31.06
C THR A 230 2.78 -23.81 31.88
N ARG A 231 2.85 -24.98 31.24
CA ARG A 231 2.93 -26.27 31.91
C ARG A 231 3.82 -27.21 31.11
N ARG A 232 4.72 -27.91 31.82
CA ARG A 232 5.55 -28.97 31.28
C ARG A 232 5.63 -30.12 32.28
N VAL A 233 5.38 -31.34 31.84
CA VAL A 233 5.44 -32.57 32.65
C VAL A 233 6.11 -33.66 31.81
N GLY A 234 6.96 -34.49 32.42
CA GLY A 234 7.61 -35.63 31.78
C GLY A 234 8.99 -35.31 31.22
N THR A 235 9.07 -34.50 30.15
CA THR A 235 10.34 -34.26 29.42
C THR A 235 10.84 -32.83 29.44
N SER A 236 12.10 -32.65 29.01
CA SER A 236 12.76 -31.34 28.92
C SER A 236 12.27 -30.53 27.70
N GLY A 237 11.83 -31.19 26.63
CA GLY A 237 11.26 -30.55 25.45
C GLY A 237 11.09 -31.51 24.27
N PHE A 238 11.10 -30.96 23.06
CA PHE A 238 10.93 -31.70 21.81
C PHE A 238 12.26 -31.87 21.06
N GLU A 239 12.41 -33.01 20.40
CA GLU A 239 13.37 -33.17 19.30
C GLU A 239 12.77 -32.50 18.06
N VAL A 240 13.58 -31.66 17.41
CA VAL A 240 13.13 -30.83 16.29
C VAL A 240 14.07 -31.03 15.11
N ALA A 241 13.50 -31.09 13.91
CA ALA A 241 14.25 -31.10 12.66
C ALA A 241 14.35 -29.68 12.10
N ASP A 242 15.46 -29.38 11.41
CA ASP A 242 15.66 -28.11 10.73
C ASP A 242 14.77 -28.04 9.48
N ASP A 243 13.70 -27.25 9.55
CA ASP A 243 12.79 -27.01 8.43
C ASP A 243 12.32 -25.55 8.48
N ARG A 244 12.41 -24.85 7.33
CA ARG A 244 12.00 -23.45 7.20
C ARG A 244 10.48 -23.28 7.05
N ASN A 245 9.74 -24.39 6.89
CA ASN A 245 8.31 -24.42 6.57
C ASN A 245 7.39 -24.76 7.78
N GLY A 246 7.92 -24.81 9.00
CA GLY A 246 7.14 -25.02 10.21
C GLY A 246 7.98 -25.41 11.43
N TRP A 247 7.34 -25.64 12.57
CA TRP A 247 7.95 -26.28 13.72
C TRP A 247 7.78 -27.80 13.62
N VAL A 248 8.84 -28.48 13.19
CA VAL A 248 8.85 -29.93 12.97
C VAL A 248 9.27 -30.64 14.24
N ILE A 249 8.33 -31.38 14.84
CA ILE A 249 8.55 -32.21 16.03
C ILE A 249 8.69 -33.67 15.58
N THR A 250 9.85 -34.25 15.83
CA THR A 250 10.20 -35.63 15.47
C THR A 250 10.27 -36.57 16.68
N GLY A 251 10.22 -36.01 17.89
CA GLY A 251 10.40 -36.79 19.12
C GLY A 251 10.40 -35.93 20.37
N LEU A 252 10.77 -36.56 21.50
CA LEU A 252 10.85 -35.92 22.82
C LEU A 252 12.27 -36.05 23.36
N LYS A 253 12.83 -34.94 23.83
CA LYS A 253 14.16 -34.92 24.45
C LYS A 253 14.11 -35.55 25.83
N ASP A 254 15.12 -36.36 26.16
CA ASP A 254 15.34 -36.91 27.50
C ASP A 254 14.11 -37.65 28.07
N PHE A 255 13.30 -38.29 27.22
CA PHE A 255 12.13 -39.03 27.68
C PHE A 255 12.60 -40.26 28.47
N PRO A 256 12.38 -40.32 29.79
CA PRO A 256 12.90 -41.41 30.61
C PRO A 256 12.26 -42.74 30.19
N ASP A 257 13.03 -43.82 30.24
CA ASP A 257 12.45 -45.16 30.20
C ASP A 257 11.52 -45.36 31.42
N TYR A 258 10.66 -46.37 31.33
CA TYR A 258 9.65 -46.75 32.32
C TYR A 258 10.01 -46.37 33.78
N PRO A 259 9.10 -45.77 34.59
CA PRO A 259 7.64 -45.84 34.50
C PRO A 259 6.94 -44.56 34.01
N THR A 260 7.64 -43.54 33.51
CA THR A 260 6.98 -42.31 33.05
C THR A 260 6.28 -42.57 31.72
N LYS A 261 4.95 -42.60 31.73
CA LYS A 261 4.14 -42.99 30.57
C LYS A 261 3.67 -41.83 29.68
N GLU A 262 3.89 -40.59 30.11
CA GLU A 262 3.28 -39.41 29.49
C GLU A 262 4.17 -38.15 29.57
N SER A 263 4.07 -37.30 28.55
CA SER A 263 4.65 -35.95 28.52
C SER A 263 3.60 -34.95 28.07
N THR A 264 3.56 -33.79 28.73
CA THR A 264 2.61 -32.71 28.43
C THR A 264 3.34 -31.39 28.30
N HIS A 265 3.09 -30.67 27.22
CA HIS A 265 3.54 -29.30 27.01
C HIS A 265 2.36 -28.41 26.67
N VAL A 266 2.16 -27.36 27.46
CA VAL A 266 1.08 -26.39 27.26
C VAL A 266 1.68 -25.02 27.05
N PHE A 267 1.41 -24.46 25.89
CA PHE A 267 1.80 -23.10 25.52
C PHE A 267 0.55 -22.23 25.50
N GLN A 268 0.65 -21.04 26.08
CA GLN A 268 -0.44 -20.07 26.07
C GLN A 268 0.02 -18.75 25.47
N ARG A 269 -0.85 -18.14 24.68
CA ARG A 269 -0.71 -16.77 24.18
C ARG A 269 -1.88 -15.94 24.70
N ALA A 270 -1.57 -14.87 25.42
CA ALA A 270 -2.57 -13.87 25.77
C ALA A 270 -2.98 -13.08 24.52
N ILE A 271 -4.27 -12.77 24.41
CA ILE A 271 -4.84 -11.96 23.33
C ILE A 271 -5.69 -10.85 23.96
N GLN A 272 -6.00 -9.80 23.19
CA GLN A 272 -7.04 -8.88 23.63
C GLN A 272 -8.37 -9.63 23.74
N PRO A 273 -9.15 -9.44 24.83
CA PRO A 273 -10.42 -10.14 25.00
C PRO A 273 -11.36 -9.94 23.81
N LEU A 274 -11.84 -11.03 23.21
CA LEU A 274 -12.65 -11.01 21.99
C LEU A 274 -14.06 -11.57 22.22
N SER A 275 -15.08 -10.72 22.07
CA SER A 275 -16.49 -11.01 22.38
C SER A 275 -17.40 -11.17 21.15
N GLY A 276 -16.95 -10.74 19.96
CA GLY A 276 -17.68 -10.84 18.67
C GLY A 276 -17.41 -12.11 17.85
N ASP A 277 -17.85 -12.12 16.60
CA ASP A 277 -17.61 -13.23 15.67
C ASP A 277 -16.12 -13.37 15.38
N PHE A 278 -15.62 -14.60 15.24
CA PHE A 278 -14.20 -14.83 14.94
C PHE A 278 -13.96 -16.17 14.25
N THR A 279 -12.79 -16.32 13.62
CA THR A 279 -12.23 -17.59 13.17
C THR A 279 -10.84 -17.78 13.78
N ALA A 280 -10.66 -18.82 14.57
CA ALA A 280 -9.34 -19.31 15.00
C ALA A 280 -8.95 -20.53 14.15
N THR A 281 -7.68 -20.61 13.74
CA THR A 281 -7.15 -21.68 12.88
C THR A 281 -5.86 -22.25 13.46
N LEU A 282 -5.74 -23.57 13.48
CA LEU A 282 -4.51 -24.33 13.70
C LEU A 282 -4.19 -25.12 12.43
N ASP A 283 -3.10 -24.77 11.74
CA ASP A 283 -2.61 -25.47 10.56
C ASP A 283 -1.47 -26.42 10.94
N MET A 284 -1.68 -27.71 10.66
CA MET A 284 -0.67 -28.72 10.94
C MET A 284 -0.62 -29.82 9.87
N THR A 285 0.55 -30.43 9.77
CA THR A 285 0.76 -31.71 9.07
C THR A 285 1.12 -32.77 10.09
N TYR A 286 0.55 -33.97 9.96
CA TYR A 286 0.89 -35.09 10.81
C TYR A 286 1.02 -36.38 10.00
N GLU A 287 1.82 -37.32 10.51
CA GLU A 287 2.04 -38.66 9.97
C GLU A 287 2.11 -39.64 11.13
N LEU A 288 1.17 -40.58 11.19
CA LEU A 288 1.17 -41.64 12.19
C LEU A 288 2.22 -42.71 11.85
N PRO A 289 2.71 -43.45 12.86
CA PRO A 289 3.63 -44.55 12.62
C PRO A 289 3.00 -45.63 11.71
N PRO A 290 3.81 -46.48 11.04
CA PRO A 290 3.30 -47.49 10.09
C PRO A 290 2.32 -48.49 10.72
N ASP A 291 2.43 -48.72 12.03
CA ASP A 291 1.53 -49.58 12.81
C ASP A 291 0.25 -48.87 13.30
N LYS A 292 0.09 -47.59 12.94
CA LYS A 292 -1.03 -46.69 13.29
C LYS A 292 -1.24 -46.49 14.78
N SER A 293 -0.22 -46.81 15.58
CA SER A 293 -0.27 -46.69 17.01
C SER A 293 -0.09 -45.22 17.40
N PHE A 294 -1.16 -44.58 17.88
CA PHE A 294 -1.15 -43.19 18.33
C PHE A 294 -1.69 -43.09 19.75
N VAL A 295 -0.88 -42.54 20.66
CA VAL A 295 -1.31 -42.17 22.02
C VAL A 295 -0.87 -40.75 22.28
N GLY A 296 -1.78 -39.81 22.11
CA GLY A 296 -1.45 -38.40 22.15
C GLY A 296 -2.62 -37.49 21.83
N SER A 297 -2.39 -36.19 22.03
CA SER A 297 -3.26 -35.15 21.50
C SER A 297 -2.46 -33.89 21.17
N VAL A 298 -2.88 -33.22 20.10
CA VAL A 298 -2.39 -31.89 19.72
C VAL A 298 -3.62 -31.04 19.50
N SER A 299 -3.79 -29.99 20.31
CA SER A 299 -5.02 -29.20 20.30
C SER A 299 -4.78 -27.71 20.46
N LEU A 300 -5.63 -26.93 19.78
CA LEU A 300 -5.84 -25.51 20.03
C LEU A 300 -7.12 -25.36 20.85
N ALA A 301 -6.98 -24.74 22.02
CA ALA A 301 -8.09 -24.34 22.86
C ALA A 301 -8.20 -22.81 22.94
N LEU A 302 -9.44 -22.32 22.93
CA LEU A 302 -9.79 -20.94 23.18
C LEU A 302 -10.25 -20.83 24.63
N LEU A 303 -9.59 -19.97 25.40
CA LEU A 303 -9.83 -19.82 26.83
C LEU A 303 -10.40 -18.45 27.15
N ASP A 304 -11.28 -18.36 28.14
CA ASP A 304 -11.68 -17.09 28.72
C ASP A 304 -10.64 -16.54 29.72
N ALA A 305 -10.93 -15.40 30.35
CA ALA A 305 -10.06 -14.77 31.34
C ALA A 305 -9.79 -15.65 32.57
N ASN A 306 -10.69 -16.57 32.90
CA ASN A 306 -10.63 -17.50 34.04
C ASN A 306 -10.01 -18.86 33.66
N ASN A 307 -9.43 -18.99 32.46
CA ASN A 307 -8.89 -20.23 31.90
C ASN A 307 -9.94 -21.34 31.68
N GLN A 308 -11.21 -21.00 31.53
CA GLN A 308 -12.24 -21.95 31.10
C GLN A 308 -12.17 -22.14 29.59
N ILE A 309 -12.28 -23.40 29.14
CA ILE A 309 -12.29 -23.74 27.71
C ILE A 309 -13.63 -23.33 27.12
N ILE A 310 -13.59 -22.43 26.14
CA ILE A 310 -14.75 -22.02 25.34
C ILE A 310 -14.95 -22.99 24.19
N ALA A 311 -13.88 -23.27 23.45
CA ALA A 311 -13.87 -24.24 22.36
C ALA A 311 -12.48 -24.83 22.19
N LEU A 312 -12.39 -26.08 21.72
CA LEU A 312 -11.15 -26.79 21.46
C LEU A 312 -11.30 -27.64 20.21
N THR A 313 -10.25 -27.64 19.40
CA THR A 313 -10.14 -28.52 18.23
C THR A 313 -8.72 -29.04 18.06
N GLY A 314 -8.58 -30.17 17.37
CA GLY A 314 -7.29 -30.76 17.05
C GLY A 314 -7.39 -32.27 16.85
N ILE A 315 -6.29 -32.97 17.10
CA ILE A 315 -6.20 -34.42 17.03
C ILE A 315 -6.09 -35.01 18.43
N SER A 316 -6.78 -36.12 18.66
CA SER A 316 -6.76 -36.89 19.90
C SER A 316 -6.83 -38.38 19.59
N ASP A 317 -6.22 -39.18 20.44
CA ASP A 317 -6.53 -40.60 20.52
C ASP A 317 -7.90 -40.81 21.20
N GLY A 318 -8.55 -41.94 20.91
CA GLY A 318 -9.78 -42.35 21.60
C GLY A 318 -9.68 -43.65 22.39
N SER A 319 -8.49 -44.26 22.40
CA SER A 319 -8.01 -45.35 23.25
C SER A 319 -6.70 -45.89 22.65
N ALA A 320 -5.88 -46.60 23.43
CA ALA A 320 -4.68 -47.28 22.93
C ALA A 320 -4.99 -48.12 21.67
N ALA A 321 -4.11 -48.04 20.67
CA ALA A 321 -4.18 -48.77 19.39
C ALA A 321 -5.35 -48.40 18.44
N LYS A 322 -5.77 -47.13 18.42
CA LYS A 322 -6.70 -46.59 17.41
C LYS A 322 -6.03 -45.50 16.56
N PRO A 323 -6.48 -45.31 15.30
CA PRO A 323 -6.00 -44.22 14.45
C PRO A 323 -6.28 -42.84 15.10
N ALA A 324 -5.51 -41.83 14.72
CA ALA A 324 -5.80 -40.46 15.15
C ALA A 324 -7.19 -40.04 14.73
N MET A 325 -7.87 -39.31 15.61
CA MET A 325 -9.20 -38.81 15.38
C MET A 325 -9.24 -37.30 15.61
N ALA A 326 -10.05 -36.61 14.80
CA ALA A 326 -10.36 -35.22 15.04
C ALA A 326 -11.23 -35.11 16.31
N ALA A 327 -10.82 -34.22 17.20
CA ALA A 327 -11.52 -33.92 18.43
C ALA A 327 -12.15 -32.52 18.35
N ALA A 328 -13.37 -32.40 18.82
CA ALA A 328 -14.08 -31.14 18.99
C ALA A 328 -14.71 -31.10 20.39
N THR A 329 -14.49 -30.00 21.10
CA THR A 329 -15.12 -29.74 22.41
C THR A 329 -15.62 -28.30 22.41
N VAL A 330 -16.85 -28.09 22.89
CA VAL A 330 -17.40 -26.75 23.15
C VAL A 330 -17.86 -26.68 24.60
N GLY A 331 -17.25 -25.80 25.39
CA GLY A 331 -17.44 -25.75 26.85
C GLY A 331 -17.07 -27.07 27.53
N ILE A 332 -18.01 -27.64 28.28
CA ILE A 332 -17.87 -28.94 28.98
C ILE A 332 -18.30 -30.15 28.11
N ILE A 333 -18.83 -29.91 26.92
CA ILE A 333 -19.39 -30.96 26.05
C ILE A 333 -18.29 -31.46 25.11
N ARG A 334 -17.85 -32.70 25.32
CA ARG A 334 -16.91 -33.40 24.44
C ARG A 334 -17.70 -34.21 23.40
N GLN A 335 -17.42 -33.97 22.13
CA GLN A 335 -18.12 -34.67 21.04
C GLN A 335 -17.46 -36.01 20.70
N PRO A 336 -18.20 -36.92 20.02
CA PRO A 336 -17.63 -38.14 19.49
C PRO A 336 -16.45 -37.84 18.57
N LEU A 337 -15.37 -38.61 18.72
CA LEU A 337 -14.18 -38.47 17.90
C LEU A 337 -14.45 -38.93 16.46
N VAL A 338 -13.94 -38.19 15.48
CA VAL A 338 -14.15 -38.48 14.04
C VAL A 338 -12.86 -38.99 13.41
N ASN A 339 -12.93 -40.11 12.69
CA ASN A 339 -11.76 -40.67 12.01
C ASN A 339 -11.19 -39.70 10.96
N ILE A 340 -9.87 -39.53 10.97
CA ILE A 340 -9.11 -38.76 9.98
C ILE A 340 -8.02 -39.65 9.36
N PRO A 341 -7.50 -39.32 8.16
CA PRO A 341 -6.45 -40.12 7.52
C PRO A 341 -5.18 -40.21 8.38
N ASP A 342 -4.44 -41.32 8.25
CA ASP A 342 -3.21 -41.59 9.02
C ASP A 342 -2.07 -40.61 8.70
N LYS A 343 -2.13 -39.93 7.56
CA LYS A 343 -1.20 -38.86 7.17
C LYS A 343 -1.97 -37.79 6.44
N ASP A 344 -1.90 -36.54 6.90
CA ASP A 344 -2.57 -35.44 6.23
C ASP A 344 -1.99 -34.07 6.62
N SER A 345 -2.39 -33.05 5.86
CA SER A 345 -2.20 -31.63 6.19
C SER A 345 -3.57 -30.97 6.28
N LYS A 346 -3.95 -30.52 7.48
CA LYS A 346 -5.30 -30.00 7.75
C LYS A 346 -5.25 -28.69 8.53
N GLU A 347 -6.24 -27.86 8.23
CA GLU A 347 -6.61 -26.72 9.05
C GLU A 347 -7.71 -27.16 10.03
N PHE A 348 -7.44 -27.06 11.32
CA PHE A 348 -8.47 -27.16 12.35
C PHE A 348 -8.99 -25.76 12.65
N ILE A 349 -10.29 -25.56 12.45
CA ILE A 349 -10.91 -24.24 12.46
C ILE A 349 -11.98 -24.19 13.54
N ILE A 350 -11.97 -23.15 14.37
CA ILE A 350 -13.06 -22.80 15.27
C ILE A 350 -13.63 -21.47 14.79
N ARG A 351 -14.94 -21.41 14.53
CA ARG A 351 -15.63 -20.21 14.09
C ARG A 351 -16.77 -19.89 15.04
N ARG A 352 -16.79 -18.68 15.63
CA ARG A 352 -17.96 -18.16 16.35
C ARG A 352 -18.78 -17.26 15.44
N ARG A 353 -20.10 -17.49 15.40
CA ARG A 353 -21.11 -16.66 14.74
C ARG A 353 -22.29 -16.45 15.67
N GLY A 354 -22.37 -15.26 16.27
CA GLY A 354 -23.30 -14.95 17.36
C GLY A 354 -23.10 -15.91 18.54
N GLU A 355 -24.16 -16.65 18.88
CA GLU A 355 -24.13 -17.65 19.96
C GLU A 355 -23.67 -19.05 19.49
N THR A 356 -23.40 -19.22 18.19
CA THR A 356 -23.03 -20.52 17.62
C THR A 356 -21.52 -20.65 17.47
N ILE A 357 -20.98 -21.80 17.83
CA ILE A 357 -19.59 -22.18 17.57
C ILE A 357 -19.59 -23.36 16.61
N ASP A 358 -18.99 -23.15 15.44
CA ASP A 358 -18.75 -24.16 14.42
C ASP A 358 -17.28 -24.61 14.47
N ILE A 359 -17.02 -25.91 14.40
CA ILE A 359 -15.68 -26.48 14.39
C ILE A 359 -15.50 -27.32 13.12
N PHE A 360 -14.38 -27.13 12.43
CA PHE A 360 -14.04 -27.83 11.19
C PHE A 360 -12.64 -28.46 11.23
N CYS A 361 -12.44 -29.48 10.41
CA CYS A 361 -11.14 -30.04 10.03
C CYS A 361 -11.05 -30.08 8.50
N GLY A 362 -10.31 -29.16 7.90
CA GLY A 362 -10.36 -28.92 6.45
C GLY A 362 -11.79 -28.58 5.98
N ALA A 363 -12.28 -29.30 4.98
CA ALA A 363 -13.67 -29.18 4.52
C ALA A 363 -14.69 -29.94 5.38
N MET A 364 -14.23 -30.77 6.34
CA MET A 364 -15.10 -31.56 7.20
C MET A 364 -15.65 -30.70 8.33
N HIS A 365 -16.97 -30.66 8.47
CA HIS A 365 -17.64 -30.03 9.59
C HIS A 365 -17.71 -31.04 10.75
N LEU A 366 -17.08 -30.70 11.87
CA LEU A 366 -17.02 -31.57 13.06
C LEU A 366 -18.18 -31.30 14.01
N GLU A 367 -18.53 -30.03 14.22
CA GLU A 367 -19.59 -29.65 15.16
C GLU A 367 -20.15 -28.26 14.87
N SER A 368 -21.44 -28.05 15.17
CA SER A 368 -22.08 -26.73 15.27
C SER A 368 -23.08 -26.73 16.41
N VAL A 369 -22.74 -26.03 17.49
CA VAL A 369 -23.58 -25.95 18.70
C VAL A 369 -23.65 -24.54 19.24
N LYS A 370 -24.69 -24.28 20.04
CA LYS A 370 -24.75 -23.09 20.86
C LYS A 370 -23.62 -23.12 21.89
N GLY A 371 -22.70 -22.17 21.80
CA GLY A 371 -21.51 -22.07 22.64
C GLY A 371 -21.59 -20.93 23.66
N SER A 372 -20.54 -20.81 24.47
CA SER A 372 -20.40 -19.66 25.37
C SER A 372 -20.15 -18.37 24.59
N THR A 373 -20.87 -17.31 24.95
CA THR A 373 -20.63 -15.95 24.46
C THR A 373 -19.57 -15.21 25.25
N ALA A 374 -18.98 -15.84 26.28
CA ALA A 374 -17.92 -15.22 27.06
C ALA A 374 -16.73 -14.81 26.17
N PRO A 375 -16.06 -13.69 26.47
CA PRO A 375 -14.91 -13.26 25.69
C PRO A 375 -13.76 -14.28 25.77
N ILE A 376 -13.15 -14.61 24.62
CA ILE A 376 -11.89 -15.36 24.62
C ILE A 376 -10.76 -14.40 24.95
N ALA A 377 -9.87 -14.77 25.87
CA ALA A 377 -8.76 -13.92 26.32
C ALA A 377 -7.39 -14.58 26.11
N LYS A 378 -7.35 -15.90 25.86
CA LYS A 378 -6.11 -16.62 25.60
C LYS A 378 -6.31 -17.72 24.56
N LEU A 379 -5.27 -17.97 23.78
CA LEU A 379 -5.13 -19.20 23.01
C LEU A 379 -4.21 -20.16 23.77
N GLN A 380 -4.52 -21.44 23.71
CA GLN A 380 -3.71 -22.50 24.29
C GLN A 380 -3.41 -23.58 23.26
N LEU A 381 -2.14 -23.81 22.98
CA LEU A 381 -1.65 -24.97 22.25
C LEU A 381 -1.20 -26.01 23.27
N ALA A 382 -1.88 -27.15 23.31
CA ALA A 382 -1.53 -28.27 24.18
C ALA A 382 -1.07 -29.46 23.33
N ILE A 383 0.11 -29.98 23.66
CA ILE A 383 0.69 -31.19 23.10
C ILE A 383 0.86 -32.19 24.24
N TRP A 384 0.07 -33.26 24.21
CA TRP A 384 0.19 -34.40 25.11
C TRP A 384 0.63 -35.61 24.31
N ILE A 385 1.60 -36.35 24.86
CA ILE A 385 2.20 -37.51 24.21
C ILE A 385 2.30 -38.61 25.25
N GLY A 386 1.71 -39.76 24.96
CA GLY A 386 1.82 -40.96 25.78
C GLY A 386 2.63 -42.06 25.11
N ARG A 387 3.10 -43.02 25.92
CA ARG A 387 3.68 -44.29 25.47
C ARG A 387 2.90 -45.44 26.09
N HIS A 388 2.50 -46.41 25.27
CA HIS A 388 1.84 -47.62 25.75
C HIS A 388 2.82 -48.80 25.68
N TYR A 389 2.88 -49.57 26.76
CA TYR A 389 3.75 -50.74 26.91
C TYR A 389 2.90 -51.99 27.16
N ASP A 390 3.31 -53.14 26.64
CA ASP A 390 2.65 -54.42 26.92
C ASP A 390 2.98 -54.93 28.33
N LYS A 391 2.39 -56.08 28.66
CA LYS A 391 2.63 -56.82 29.91
C LYS A 391 4.10 -57.20 30.12
N ASP A 392 4.90 -57.24 29.05
CA ASP A 392 6.33 -57.59 29.05
C ASP A 392 7.22 -56.33 28.98
N GLN A 393 6.63 -55.14 29.21
CA GLN A 393 7.27 -53.82 29.18
C GLN A 393 7.88 -53.43 27.83
N LYS A 394 7.40 -54.02 26.73
CA LYS A 394 7.79 -53.62 25.37
C LYS A 394 6.89 -52.49 24.88
N LEU A 395 7.49 -51.46 24.28
CA LEU A 395 6.76 -50.34 23.69
C LEU A 395 5.87 -50.85 22.55
N ILE A 396 4.55 -50.65 22.67
CA ILE A 396 3.56 -51.02 21.65
C ILE A 396 3.09 -49.80 20.85
N SER A 397 3.11 -48.59 21.45
CA SER A 397 2.69 -47.39 20.74
C SER A 397 3.51 -46.17 21.11
N SER A 398 3.82 -45.36 20.10
CA SER A 398 4.53 -44.09 20.24
C SER A 398 3.66 -42.92 19.77
N PHE A 399 4.27 -41.77 19.54
CA PHE A 399 3.59 -40.54 19.15
C PHE A 399 3.24 -40.53 17.65
N MET A 400 3.91 -39.69 16.87
CA MET A 400 3.79 -39.50 15.44
C MET A 400 5.20 -39.57 14.87
N ASP A 401 5.34 -40.14 13.67
CA ASP A 401 6.61 -40.14 12.93
C ASP A 401 6.98 -38.72 12.51
N LYS A 402 5.96 -37.89 12.23
CA LYS A 402 6.15 -36.48 11.90
C LYS A 402 4.96 -35.65 12.37
N LEU A 403 5.24 -34.58 13.13
CA LEU A 403 4.31 -33.49 13.37
C LEU A 403 4.95 -32.18 12.89
N VAL A 404 4.23 -31.40 12.08
CA VAL A 404 4.63 -30.06 11.66
C VAL A 404 3.54 -29.07 12.02
N LEU A 405 3.84 -28.16 12.93
CA LEU A 405 2.98 -27.02 13.21
C LEU A 405 3.38 -25.87 12.28
N ARG A 406 2.46 -25.42 11.42
CA ARG A 406 2.76 -24.44 10.37
C ARG A 406 2.29 -23.04 10.74
N ARG A 407 1.09 -22.95 11.33
CA ARG A 407 0.41 -21.67 11.54
C ARG A 407 -0.63 -21.73 12.65
N ILE A 408 -0.72 -20.67 13.45
CA ILE A 408 -1.90 -20.39 14.27
C ILE A 408 -2.37 -18.98 13.93
N ALA A 409 -3.62 -18.87 13.49
CA ALA A 409 -4.23 -17.59 13.13
C ALA A 409 -5.50 -17.35 13.95
N LEU A 410 -5.74 -16.09 14.30
CA LEU A 410 -7.02 -15.63 14.82
C LEU A 410 -7.48 -14.47 13.96
N ILE A 411 -8.68 -14.57 13.44
CA ILE A 411 -9.34 -13.58 12.60
C ILE A 411 -10.55 -13.09 13.38
N ASP A 412 -10.53 -11.83 13.80
CA ASP A 412 -11.70 -11.17 14.36
C ASP A 412 -12.64 -10.76 13.23
N HIS A 413 -13.87 -11.29 13.24
CA HIS A 413 -14.95 -10.96 12.29
C HIS A 413 -15.97 -9.99 12.88
N ALA A 414 -15.66 -9.35 14.01
CA ALA A 414 -16.48 -8.28 14.53
C ALA A 414 -16.79 -7.29 13.40
N LEU A 415 -18.07 -7.09 13.12
CA LEU A 415 -18.52 -5.73 12.82
C LEU A 415 -17.97 -4.87 13.94
N PRO A 416 -17.34 -3.71 13.67
CA PRO A 416 -16.65 -2.93 14.70
C PRO A 416 -17.56 -2.82 15.91
N ASP A 417 -17.13 -3.38 17.05
CA ASP A 417 -17.89 -3.31 18.29
C ASP A 417 -18.25 -1.83 18.52
N PRO A 418 -19.45 -1.51 19.04
CA PRO A 418 -19.69 -0.21 19.62
C PRO A 418 -18.77 -0.08 20.85
N ILE A 419 -17.58 0.48 20.63
CA ILE A 419 -16.59 0.74 21.67
C ILE A 419 -17.16 1.80 22.62
N PRO A 420 -16.85 1.72 23.93
CA PRO A 420 -17.33 2.64 24.95
C PRO A 420 -17.22 4.08 24.49
N GLN A 421 -18.20 4.91 24.88
CA GLN A 421 -18.08 6.35 24.84
C GLN A 421 -16.78 6.77 25.56
N THR A 422 -15.67 6.83 24.84
CA THR A 422 -14.59 7.74 25.16
C THR A 422 -15.20 9.11 24.97
N ALA A 423 -15.18 9.90 26.05
CA ALA A 423 -15.84 11.18 26.19
C ALA A 423 -16.04 11.87 24.84
N ASP A 424 -17.30 12.15 24.50
CA ASP A 424 -17.67 12.86 23.28
C ASP A 424 -16.64 13.96 23.02
N VAL A 425 -15.78 13.78 22.02
CA VAL A 425 -15.21 14.95 21.35
C VAL A 425 -16.38 15.49 20.57
N GLN A 426 -17.24 16.26 21.24
CA GLN A 426 -18.30 16.99 20.56
C GLN A 426 -17.60 17.94 19.58
N ARG A 427 -17.53 17.52 18.31
CA ARG A 427 -17.28 18.44 17.20
C ARG A 427 -18.55 19.26 16.99
N SER A 428 -18.90 20.08 17.98
CA SER A 428 -20.08 20.94 17.97
C SER A 428 -19.85 22.22 17.13
N GLY A 429 -18.91 22.20 16.19
CA GLY A 429 -18.47 23.38 15.45
C GLY A 429 -18.09 23.06 14.01
N LYS A 430 -18.14 24.08 13.15
CA LYS A 430 -17.61 24.01 11.78
C LYS A 430 -16.13 23.65 11.83
N TRP A 431 -15.70 22.74 10.96
CA TRP A 431 -14.28 22.39 10.84
C TRP A 431 -13.41 23.63 10.63
N GLN A 432 -12.20 23.59 11.18
CA GLN A 432 -11.17 24.60 11.01
C GLN A 432 -9.85 23.90 10.67
N PRO A 433 -8.95 24.55 9.91
CA PRO A 433 -7.64 23.98 9.59
C PRO A 433 -6.81 23.62 10.83
N GLY A 434 -6.94 24.38 11.92
CA GLY A 434 -6.00 24.32 13.03
C GLY A 434 -4.60 24.71 12.56
N LYS A 435 -3.60 23.88 12.85
CA LYS A 435 -2.24 24.06 12.32
C LYS A 435 -2.25 24.05 10.77
N PRO A 436 -1.51 24.96 10.09
CA PRO A 436 -1.38 24.96 8.64
C PRO A 436 -1.00 23.58 8.10
N ILE A 437 -1.42 23.25 6.88
CA ILE A 437 -1.40 21.89 6.36
C ILE A 437 -0.13 21.67 5.51
N THR A 438 0.63 20.63 5.85
CA THR A 438 1.64 20.05 4.95
C THR A 438 1.28 18.60 4.69
N TRP A 439 1.06 18.28 3.42
CA TRP A 439 0.51 17.00 2.98
C TRP A 439 1.22 16.48 1.71
N TYR A 440 0.75 15.34 1.20
CA TYR A 440 1.30 14.71 0.01
C TYR A 440 0.26 13.86 -0.71
N TRP A 441 0.44 13.73 -2.03
CA TRP A 441 -0.25 12.75 -2.85
C TRP A 441 0.62 11.50 -3.01
N ALA A 442 -0.02 10.33 -3.01
CA ALA A 442 0.52 8.96 -3.13
C ALA A 442 1.88 8.67 -2.44
N GLY A 443 1.91 7.63 -1.59
CA GLY A 443 3.12 7.21 -0.88
C GLY A 443 3.09 5.73 -0.53
N PRO A 444 4.08 5.24 0.24
CA PRO A 444 4.01 3.92 0.86
C PRO A 444 2.73 3.71 1.68
N ASP A 445 2.37 2.45 1.89
CA ASP A 445 1.32 2.09 2.85
C ASP A 445 1.68 2.61 4.24
N MET A 446 0.67 2.99 5.04
CA MET A 446 0.91 3.56 6.36
C MET A 446 1.53 2.52 7.30
N SER A 447 2.68 2.87 7.87
CA SER A 447 3.39 2.10 8.89
C SER A 447 3.99 3.06 9.93
N GLU A 448 4.47 2.53 11.06
CA GLU A 448 5.16 3.38 12.06
C GLU A 448 6.41 4.05 11.48
N GLU A 449 7.18 3.33 10.65
CA GLU A 449 8.37 3.86 10.00
C GLU A 449 8.02 5.00 9.04
N PHE A 450 6.93 4.85 8.28
CA PHE A 450 6.51 5.89 7.35
C PHE A 450 5.91 7.10 8.06
N ALA A 451 5.10 6.91 9.11
CA ALA A 451 4.61 8.00 9.95
C ALA A 451 5.75 8.78 10.62
N ALA A 452 6.76 8.08 11.13
CA ALA A 452 7.97 8.71 11.67
C ALA A 452 8.72 9.53 10.60
N GLU A 453 8.88 8.99 9.38
CA GLU A 453 9.49 9.69 8.24
C GLU A 453 8.72 10.98 7.90
N LEU A 454 7.39 10.91 7.80
CA LEU A 454 6.55 12.08 7.55
C LEU A 454 6.71 13.16 8.63
N ALA A 455 6.64 12.77 9.91
CA ALA A 455 6.80 13.69 11.02
C ALA A 455 8.20 14.34 11.01
N LEU A 456 9.26 13.57 10.76
CA LEU A 456 10.63 14.09 10.61
C LEU A 456 10.75 15.05 9.43
N GLY A 457 10.03 14.79 8.34
CA GLY A 457 9.94 15.64 7.15
C GLY A 457 9.03 16.87 7.28
N ASN A 458 8.49 17.13 8.48
CA ASN A 458 7.53 18.21 8.75
C ASN A 458 6.25 18.13 7.90
N TRP A 459 5.86 16.92 7.46
CA TRP A 459 4.47 16.65 7.12
C TRP A 459 3.66 16.53 8.41
N ASN A 460 2.45 17.08 8.41
CA ASN A 460 1.56 17.04 9.58
C ASN A 460 0.18 16.47 9.27
N THR A 461 -0.03 16.07 8.03
CA THR A 461 -1.23 15.39 7.54
C THR A 461 -0.78 14.21 6.69
N ALA A 462 -1.55 13.12 6.68
CA ALA A 462 -1.23 11.89 5.95
C ALA A 462 -2.50 11.12 5.55
N TRP A 463 -2.38 10.17 4.63
CA TRP A 463 -3.44 9.22 4.31
C TRP A 463 -3.72 8.29 5.50
N ALA A 464 -4.98 7.92 5.67
CA ALA A 464 -5.40 6.82 6.53
C ALA A 464 -6.57 6.05 5.88
N PHE A 465 -6.68 4.76 6.13
CA PHE A 465 -7.75 3.91 5.60
C PHE A 465 -8.61 3.27 6.69
N ASN A 466 -8.08 3.18 7.92
CA ASN A 466 -8.72 2.51 9.04
C ASN A 466 -8.29 3.13 10.38
N ARG A 467 -8.91 2.67 11.47
CA ARG A 467 -8.62 3.18 12.82
C ARG A 467 -7.19 2.90 13.27
N SER A 468 -6.63 1.72 12.98
CA SER A 468 -5.25 1.40 13.38
C SER A 468 -4.21 2.33 12.75
N GLU A 469 -4.45 2.79 11.52
CA GLU A 469 -3.59 3.80 10.91
C GLU A 469 -3.77 5.17 11.54
N LEU A 470 -5.00 5.53 11.94
CA LEU A 470 -5.23 6.75 12.73
C LEU A 470 -4.51 6.68 14.09
N ASP A 471 -4.45 5.51 14.74
CA ASP A 471 -3.69 5.30 15.99
C ASP A 471 -2.19 5.55 15.76
N ILE A 472 -1.62 5.02 14.66
CA ILE A 472 -0.23 5.29 14.25
C ILE A 472 -0.03 6.80 14.02
N LEU A 473 -0.90 7.44 13.25
CA LEU A 473 -0.78 8.88 12.97
C LEU A 473 -0.83 9.70 14.26
N HIS A 474 -1.75 9.38 15.17
CA HIS A 474 -1.86 10.06 16.46
C HIS A 474 -0.59 9.92 17.30
N LYS A 475 0.00 8.73 17.34
CA LYS A 475 1.27 8.47 18.04
C LYS A 475 2.41 9.39 17.57
N TYR A 476 2.42 9.75 16.29
CA TYR A 476 3.43 10.64 15.70
C TYR A 476 2.96 12.11 15.56
N GLY A 477 1.83 12.48 16.16
CA GLY A 477 1.29 13.85 16.10
C GLY A 477 0.82 14.28 14.71
N LEU A 478 0.49 13.32 13.85
CA LEU A 478 -0.02 13.52 12.50
C LEU A 478 -1.54 13.50 12.47
N ARG A 479 -2.11 14.16 11.47
CA ARG A 479 -3.55 14.19 11.19
C ARG A 479 -3.85 13.29 9.98
N GLY A 480 -4.92 12.50 10.04
CA GLY A 480 -5.33 11.55 9.01
C GLY A 480 -6.45 12.10 8.15
N LEU A 481 -6.16 12.28 6.86
CA LEU A 481 -7.20 12.39 5.85
C LEU A 481 -7.60 10.98 5.41
N VAL A 482 -8.83 10.59 5.78
CA VAL A 482 -9.27 9.21 5.63
C VAL A 482 -9.82 8.97 4.23
N TRP A 483 -9.25 8.01 3.52
CA TRP A 483 -9.81 7.52 2.28
C TRP A 483 -11.09 6.74 2.56
N MET A 484 -12.20 7.15 1.94
CA MET A 484 -13.46 6.43 2.12
C MET A 484 -13.36 5.01 1.54
N SER A 485 -13.25 4.01 2.43
CA SER A 485 -13.26 2.59 2.03
C SER A 485 -14.64 2.12 1.58
N PHE A 486 -15.68 2.87 1.92
CA PHE A 486 -17.07 2.56 1.60
C PHE A 486 -17.83 3.87 1.41
N ARG A 487 -18.63 3.98 0.34
CA ARG A 487 -19.47 5.17 0.09
C ARG A 487 -20.91 4.91 0.57
N PRO A 488 -21.62 5.94 1.06
CA PRO A 488 -23.03 5.82 1.41
C PRO A 488 -23.84 5.61 0.12
N GLY A 489 -24.01 4.35 -0.30
CA GLY A 489 -24.85 4.00 -1.44
C GLY A 489 -26.30 4.47 -1.25
N LYS A 490 -27.13 4.38 -2.29
CA LYS A 490 -28.50 4.91 -2.28
C LYS A 490 -29.50 4.18 -1.36
N THR A 491 -29.13 3.03 -0.79
CA THR A 491 -30.04 2.22 0.03
C THR A 491 -29.93 2.59 1.52
N ALA A 492 -31.03 2.44 2.26
CA ALA A 492 -31.03 2.67 3.71
C ALA A 492 -29.99 1.79 4.44
N ASP A 493 -29.78 0.55 3.97
CA ASP A 493 -28.80 -0.35 4.55
C ASP A 493 -27.34 0.08 4.28
N SER A 494 -27.02 0.52 3.06
CA SER A 494 -25.70 1.09 2.77
C SER A 494 -25.45 2.39 3.54
N GLN A 495 -26.45 3.24 3.71
CA GLN A 495 -26.35 4.45 4.53
C GLN A 495 -26.13 4.12 6.02
N ARG A 496 -26.86 3.13 6.55
CA ARG A 496 -26.69 2.63 7.92
C ARG A 496 -25.28 2.06 8.15
N ARG A 497 -24.78 1.22 7.24
CA ARG A 497 -23.41 0.65 7.34
C ARG A 497 -22.33 1.72 7.26
N PHE A 498 -22.49 2.67 6.35
CA PHE A 498 -21.59 3.82 6.24
C PHE A 498 -21.59 4.63 7.54
N LYS A 499 -22.78 4.86 8.11
CA LYS A 499 -22.93 5.61 9.35
C LYS A 499 -22.16 4.97 10.49
N LEU A 500 -22.36 3.67 10.72
CA LEU A 500 -21.64 2.91 11.75
C LEU A 500 -20.12 2.94 11.54
N TRP A 501 -19.66 2.79 10.28
CA TRP A 501 -18.23 2.88 9.96
C TRP A 501 -17.65 4.25 10.32
N LEU A 502 -18.30 5.34 9.88
CA LEU A 502 -17.79 6.69 10.14
C LEU A 502 -17.86 7.05 11.63
N GLU A 503 -18.93 6.66 12.32
CA GLU A 503 -19.05 6.82 13.78
C GLU A 503 -17.89 6.15 14.54
N SER A 504 -17.38 5.01 14.03
CA SER A 504 -16.28 4.30 14.67
C SER A 504 -14.91 4.99 14.60
N ILE A 505 -14.74 5.98 13.70
CA ILE A 505 -13.45 6.65 13.43
C ILE A 505 -13.47 8.18 13.55
N LYS A 506 -14.64 8.83 13.39
CA LYS A 506 -14.74 10.30 13.28
C LYS A 506 -14.26 11.06 14.52
N ASP A 507 -14.38 10.43 15.69
CA ASP A 507 -14.00 11.02 16.98
C ASP A 507 -12.55 10.68 17.37
N HIS A 508 -11.83 9.96 16.51
CA HIS A 508 -10.41 9.68 16.73
C HIS A 508 -9.59 11.00 16.74
N PRO A 509 -8.65 11.21 17.68
CA PRO A 509 -7.88 12.46 17.78
C PRO A 509 -7.10 12.84 16.51
N ALA A 510 -6.58 11.84 15.79
CA ALA A 510 -5.93 12.07 14.49
C ALA A 510 -6.91 12.27 13.32
N PHE A 511 -8.21 12.00 13.43
CA PHE A 511 -9.12 12.12 12.29
C PHE A 511 -9.26 13.58 11.84
N PHE A 512 -8.85 13.88 10.61
CA PHE A 512 -8.85 15.25 10.07
C PHE A 512 -10.04 15.55 9.17
N GLY A 513 -10.42 14.58 8.33
CA GLY A 513 -11.49 14.71 7.34
C GLY A 513 -11.56 13.47 6.45
N LEU A 514 -12.54 13.45 5.56
CA LEU A 514 -12.76 12.39 4.57
C LEU A 514 -12.31 12.84 3.20
N TYR A 515 -11.56 11.98 2.51
CA TYR A 515 -11.29 12.13 1.08
C TYR A 515 -12.40 11.44 0.27
N LEU A 516 -12.99 12.16 -0.69
CA LEU A 516 -14.08 11.64 -1.52
C LEU A 516 -13.64 11.31 -2.94
N ALA A 517 -13.01 12.28 -3.63
CA ALA A 517 -12.73 12.18 -5.05
C ALA A 517 -11.50 12.99 -5.45
N ASP A 518 -10.86 12.52 -6.52
CA ASP A 518 -9.73 13.15 -7.21
C ASP A 518 -10.31 13.93 -8.40
N GLU A 519 -10.02 15.23 -8.48
CA GLU A 519 -10.35 16.10 -9.63
C GLU A 519 -11.71 15.78 -10.31
N PRO A 520 -12.85 15.99 -9.62
CA PRO A 520 -14.14 15.51 -10.12
C PRO A 520 -14.55 16.21 -11.43
N ASP A 521 -14.99 15.43 -12.42
CA ASP A 521 -15.45 16.00 -13.69
C ASP A 521 -16.78 16.74 -13.51
N TYR A 522 -16.93 17.84 -14.25
CA TYR A 522 -18.15 18.62 -14.34
C TYR A 522 -19.33 17.77 -14.83
N GLY A 523 -20.54 18.14 -14.40
CA GLY A 523 -21.76 17.43 -14.75
C GLY A 523 -22.02 16.27 -13.78
N LYS A 524 -22.21 15.06 -14.32
CA LYS A 524 -22.76 13.93 -13.56
C LYS A 524 -21.89 13.49 -12.38
N GLU A 525 -20.58 13.51 -12.52
CA GLU A 525 -19.68 13.14 -11.42
C GLU A 525 -19.76 14.16 -10.28
N LEU A 526 -19.63 15.45 -10.60
CA LEU A 526 -19.81 16.54 -9.63
C LEU A 526 -21.22 16.54 -8.98
N ASP A 527 -22.26 16.20 -9.73
CA ASP A 527 -23.63 16.08 -9.20
C ASP A 527 -23.79 14.93 -8.19
N LEU A 528 -23.23 13.77 -8.50
CA LEU A 528 -23.25 12.62 -7.59
C LEU A 528 -22.43 12.91 -6.33
N LEU A 529 -21.28 13.56 -6.49
CA LEU A 529 -20.45 13.97 -5.38
C LEU A 529 -21.18 14.99 -4.48
N GLY A 530 -21.89 15.95 -5.06
CA GLY A 530 -22.74 16.89 -4.31
C GLY A 530 -23.83 16.19 -3.48
N GLN A 531 -24.46 15.14 -4.01
CA GLN A 531 -25.45 14.34 -3.27
C GLN A 531 -24.82 13.59 -2.07
N GLU A 532 -23.62 13.04 -2.27
CA GLU A 532 -22.85 12.41 -1.19
C GLU A 532 -22.48 13.43 -0.10
N VAL A 533 -22.03 14.62 -0.49
CA VAL A 533 -21.70 15.72 0.43
C VAL A 533 -22.92 16.20 1.20
N GLU A 534 -24.08 16.37 0.55
CA GLU A 534 -25.32 16.76 1.21
C GLU A 534 -25.73 15.75 2.29
N TYR A 535 -25.68 14.45 1.96
CA TYR A 535 -25.92 13.38 2.92
C TYR A 535 -24.93 13.44 4.09
N LEU A 536 -23.64 13.55 3.81
CA LEU A 536 -22.59 13.59 4.83
C LEU A 536 -22.75 14.79 5.76
N ARG A 537 -23.06 15.98 5.24
CA ARG A 537 -23.27 17.17 6.09
C ARG A 537 -24.50 17.07 6.96
N LYS A 538 -25.56 16.44 6.45
CA LYS A 538 -26.79 16.21 7.20
C LYS A 538 -26.57 15.25 8.36
N GLU A 539 -25.91 14.12 8.12
CA GLU A 539 -25.72 13.07 9.13
C GLU A 539 -24.51 13.32 10.04
N PHE A 540 -23.48 14.01 9.54
CA PHE A 540 -22.19 14.22 10.20
C PHE A 540 -21.74 15.69 10.14
N PRO A 541 -22.48 16.59 10.81
CA PRO A 541 -22.08 17.99 10.87
C PRO A 541 -20.68 18.12 11.50
N GLY A 542 -19.82 18.94 10.88
CA GLY A 542 -18.47 19.20 11.38
C GLY A 542 -17.37 18.24 10.86
N VAL A 543 -17.71 17.20 10.10
CA VAL A 543 -16.72 16.41 9.36
C VAL A 543 -16.30 17.20 8.11
N MET A 544 -15.00 17.44 7.96
CA MET A 544 -14.46 18.05 6.74
C MET A 544 -14.45 17.04 5.61
N ILE A 545 -14.89 17.51 4.45
CA ILE A 545 -14.94 16.76 3.21
C ILE A 545 -13.87 17.34 2.29
N PHE A 546 -12.93 16.50 1.92
CA PHE A 546 -11.82 16.84 1.05
C PHE A 546 -12.00 16.24 -0.33
N THR A 547 -11.77 17.10 -1.31
CA THR A 547 -11.59 16.76 -2.72
C THR A 547 -10.74 17.86 -3.33
N ASN A 548 -9.76 17.46 -4.13
CA ASN A 548 -8.96 18.38 -4.94
C ASN A 548 -9.63 18.61 -6.29
N MET A 549 -9.43 19.80 -6.83
CA MET A 549 -10.07 20.28 -8.05
C MET A 549 -9.07 20.32 -9.20
N HIS A 550 -9.59 20.11 -10.41
CA HIS A 550 -8.87 20.42 -11.65
C HIS A 550 -8.25 21.83 -11.60
N PRO A 551 -7.09 22.06 -12.22
CA PRO A 551 -6.52 23.40 -12.37
C PRO A 551 -7.12 24.19 -13.54
N LEU A 552 -6.80 25.48 -13.57
CA LEU A 552 -6.92 26.30 -14.77
C LEU A 552 -6.09 25.69 -15.91
N GLY A 553 -6.68 25.58 -17.10
CA GLY A 553 -6.05 25.02 -18.29
C GLY A 553 -6.40 23.54 -18.54
N THR A 554 -7.22 22.94 -17.68
CA THR A 554 -7.83 21.63 -17.94
C THR A 554 -8.74 21.68 -19.16
N ASP A 555 -8.75 20.57 -19.92
CA ASP A 555 -9.60 20.37 -21.10
C ASP A 555 -11.09 20.61 -20.74
N PRO A 556 -11.83 21.45 -21.50
CA PRO A 556 -13.24 21.73 -21.23
C PRO A 556 -14.15 20.51 -21.16
N LYS A 557 -13.73 19.34 -21.67
CA LYS A 557 -14.50 18.10 -21.48
C LYS A 557 -14.59 17.65 -20.01
N PHE A 558 -13.60 18.03 -19.18
CA PHE A 558 -13.54 17.66 -17.76
C PHE A 558 -14.15 18.76 -16.89
N ILE A 559 -13.85 20.04 -17.16
CA ILE A 559 -14.35 21.17 -16.34
C ILE A 559 -15.63 21.81 -16.86
N GLY A 560 -16.12 21.39 -18.04
CA GLY A 560 -17.29 21.94 -18.70
C GLY A 560 -17.04 23.31 -19.36
N GLY A 561 -18.01 23.73 -20.17
CA GLY A 561 -18.04 25.06 -20.79
C GLY A 561 -17.48 25.11 -22.22
N ASN A 562 -17.92 26.12 -22.96
CA ASN A 562 -17.52 26.39 -24.35
C ASN A 562 -16.84 27.77 -24.50
N GLY A 563 -16.60 28.45 -23.38
CA GLY A 563 -15.98 29.77 -23.32
C GLY A 563 -14.46 29.68 -23.27
N SER A 564 -13.83 30.78 -22.88
CA SER A 564 -12.40 30.81 -22.62
C SER A 564 -12.02 29.95 -21.41
N SER A 565 -10.76 29.51 -21.29
CA SER A 565 -10.28 28.70 -20.17
C SER A 565 -10.56 29.35 -18.82
N ARG A 566 -10.51 30.69 -18.72
CA ARG A 566 -10.88 31.41 -17.48
C ARG A 566 -12.38 31.34 -17.22
N GLU A 567 -13.21 31.60 -18.22
CA GLU A 567 -14.67 31.54 -18.06
C GLU A 567 -15.12 30.13 -17.67
N ASN A 568 -14.58 29.10 -18.34
CA ASN A 568 -14.86 27.70 -18.04
C ASN A 568 -14.39 27.34 -16.62
N TYR A 569 -13.17 27.76 -16.24
CA TYR A 569 -12.64 27.48 -14.90
C TYR A 569 -13.41 28.21 -13.79
N THR A 570 -13.79 29.47 -14.01
CA THR A 570 -14.66 30.21 -13.08
C THR A 570 -16.01 29.51 -12.92
N ALA A 571 -16.64 29.08 -14.03
CA ALA A 571 -17.91 28.36 -13.98
C ALA A 571 -17.79 27.01 -13.27
N TYR A 572 -16.69 26.28 -13.50
CA TYR A 572 -16.39 25.02 -12.82
C TYR A 572 -16.23 25.23 -11.30
N MET A 573 -15.40 26.19 -10.89
CA MET A 573 -15.17 26.46 -9.46
C MET A 573 -16.43 26.99 -8.77
N GLN A 574 -17.26 27.77 -9.46
CA GLN A 574 -18.57 28.17 -8.94
C GLN A 574 -19.48 26.95 -8.75
N ALA A 575 -19.56 26.03 -9.71
CA ALA A 575 -20.34 24.82 -9.57
C ALA A 575 -19.83 23.91 -8.43
N VAL A 576 -18.52 23.87 -8.21
CA VAL A 576 -17.92 23.20 -7.03
C VAL A 576 -18.39 23.86 -5.74
N LEU A 577 -18.37 25.20 -5.64
CA LEU A 577 -18.89 25.89 -4.47
C LEU A 577 -20.39 25.65 -4.26
N ASP A 578 -21.18 25.60 -5.33
CA ASP A 578 -22.63 25.41 -5.24
C ASP A 578 -23.00 23.99 -4.81
N LYS A 579 -22.31 22.98 -5.36
CA LYS A 579 -22.65 21.56 -5.14
C LYS A 579 -21.91 20.93 -3.97
N ILE A 580 -20.64 21.26 -3.80
CA ILE A 580 -19.75 20.66 -2.79
C ILE A 580 -19.49 21.66 -1.66
N ASN A 581 -19.32 22.95 -1.95
CA ASN A 581 -19.00 23.99 -0.95
C ASN A 581 -17.87 23.58 0.02
N PRO A 582 -16.70 23.09 -0.44
CA PRO A 582 -15.72 22.39 0.41
C PRO A 582 -15.25 23.25 1.59
N GLU A 583 -14.88 22.64 2.72
CA GLU A 583 -14.33 23.38 3.87
C GLU A 583 -12.88 23.86 3.61
N LEU A 584 -12.17 23.19 2.70
CA LEU A 584 -10.83 23.54 2.22
C LEU A 584 -10.83 23.49 0.69
N ILE A 585 -10.58 24.61 0.03
CA ILE A 585 -10.41 24.63 -1.43
C ILE A 585 -9.04 24.00 -1.75
N SER A 586 -8.99 22.97 -2.58
CA SER A 586 -7.74 22.33 -3.00
C SER A 586 -7.70 22.15 -4.50
N TYR A 587 -6.53 22.27 -5.11
CA TYR A 587 -6.34 22.14 -6.55
C TYR A 587 -4.90 21.75 -6.92
N ASP A 588 -4.74 21.24 -8.13
CA ASP A 588 -3.50 20.59 -8.58
C ASP A 588 -2.83 21.41 -9.69
N LYS A 589 -1.76 22.15 -9.39
CA LYS A 589 -1.07 22.97 -10.42
C LYS A 589 0.39 22.58 -10.61
N TYR A 590 0.65 21.92 -11.74
CA TYR A 590 1.98 21.41 -12.09
C TYR A 590 2.63 22.23 -13.20
N THR A 591 3.42 23.24 -12.83
CA THR A 591 3.88 24.29 -13.77
C THR A 591 5.15 23.93 -14.56
N PHE A 592 6.00 23.03 -14.07
CA PHE A 592 7.36 22.87 -14.61
C PHE A 592 7.41 21.87 -15.77
N ALA A 593 7.69 22.37 -16.98
CA ALA A 593 7.89 21.60 -18.20
C ALA A 593 9.37 21.61 -18.64
N PRO A 594 9.84 20.68 -19.51
CA PRO A 594 11.25 20.56 -19.88
C PRO A 594 11.89 21.81 -20.49
N TYR A 595 11.10 22.68 -21.13
CA TYR A 595 11.59 23.83 -21.89
C TYR A 595 10.98 25.17 -21.42
N GLY A 596 10.42 25.19 -20.21
CA GLY A 596 9.81 26.40 -19.64
C GLY A 596 8.75 26.09 -18.59
N ASP A 597 8.13 27.15 -18.12
CA ASP A 597 7.10 27.11 -17.09
C ASP A 597 5.73 27.39 -17.69
N GLU A 598 4.69 26.83 -17.09
CA GLU A 598 3.33 27.04 -17.56
C GLU A 598 2.83 28.44 -17.18
N SER A 599 2.57 29.26 -18.19
CA SER A 599 2.13 30.66 -18.03
C SER A 599 0.86 30.87 -17.17
N GLY A 600 0.05 29.83 -16.97
CA GLY A 600 -1.15 29.86 -16.15
C GLY A 600 -0.95 29.79 -14.63
N TYR A 601 0.28 29.62 -14.13
CA TYR A 601 0.53 29.40 -12.69
C TYR A 601 -0.01 30.51 -11.79
N PHE A 602 0.42 31.77 -12.00
CA PHE A 602 -0.01 32.91 -11.20
C PHE A 602 -1.47 33.29 -11.43
N VAL A 603 -1.99 33.04 -12.65
CA VAL A 603 -3.41 33.24 -12.96
C VAL A 603 -4.26 32.32 -12.09
N ASN A 604 -3.90 31.03 -12.00
CA ASN A 604 -4.63 30.07 -11.18
C ASN A 604 -4.54 30.43 -9.69
N LEU A 605 -3.35 30.80 -9.19
CA LEU A 605 -3.16 31.24 -7.80
C LEU A 605 -4.01 32.47 -7.48
N ARG A 606 -4.08 33.46 -8.39
CA ARG A 606 -4.93 34.65 -8.22
C ARG A 606 -6.40 34.27 -8.15
N MET A 607 -6.88 33.44 -9.09
CA MET A 607 -8.28 33.00 -9.12
C MET A 607 -8.67 32.22 -7.86
N ILE A 608 -7.80 31.34 -7.36
CA ILE A 608 -8.05 30.57 -6.13
C ILE A 608 -8.00 31.48 -4.89
N ARG A 609 -7.05 32.41 -4.82
CA ARG A 609 -7.00 33.40 -3.74
C ARG A 609 -8.29 34.21 -3.66
N ASP A 610 -8.75 34.74 -4.78
CA ASP A 610 -9.94 35.58 -4.81
C ASP A 610 -11.18 34.75 -4.41
N LEU A 611 -11.32 33.53 -4.96
CA LEU A 611 -12.38 32.59 -4.57
C LEU A 611 -12.35 32.26 -3.07
N ALA A 612 -11.17 32.01 -2.51
CA ALA A 612 -10.96 31.71 -1.10
C ALA A 612 -11.35 32.90 -0.19
N LEU A 613 -10.99 34.12 -0.59
CA LEU A 613 -11.36 35.35 0.14
C LEU A 613 -12.86 35.63 0.08
N ASP A 614 -13.49 35.44 -1.08
CA ASP A 614 -14.91 35.71 -1.32
C ASP A 614 -15.80 34.69 -0.60
N SER A 615 -15.37 33.41 -0.58
CA SER A 615 -16.09 32.33 0.11
C SER A 615 -15.70 32.18 1.59
N ASN A 616 -14.73 32.97 2.08
CA ASN A 616 -14.15 32.88 3.42
C ASN A 616 -13.68 31.46 3.77
N LYS A 617 -12.90 30.86 2.86
CA LYS A 617 -12.37 29.50 2.98
C LYS A 617 -10.85 29.50 2.89
N PRO A 618 -10.16 28.65 3.66
CA PRO A 618 -8.75 28.37 3.42
C PRO A 618 -8.59 27.62 2.09
N PHE A 619 -7.39 27.70 1.51
CA PHE A 619 -7.03 26.85 0.37
C PHE A 619 -5.70 26.13 0.57
N MET A 620 -5.51 25.05 -0.19
CA MET A 620 -4.30 24.26 -0.31
C MET A 620 -3.93 24.10 -1.78
N ASN A 621 -2.63 24.26 -2.10
CA ASN A 621 -2.11 24.01 -3.45
C ASN A 621 -1.37 22.66 -3.45
N ILE A 622 -1.70 21.78 -4.40
CA ILE A 622 -0.96 20.54 -4.66
C ILE A 622 0.06 20.82 -5.75
N VAL A 623 1.34 20.87 -5.35
CA VAL A 623 2.43 21.36 -6.19
C VAL A 623 3.29 20.22 -6.74
N GLN A 624 3.95 20.47 -7.86
CA GLN A 624 4.79 19.47 -8.53
C GLN A 624 6.04 19.16 -7.69
N ALA A 625 6.32 17.88 -7.48
CA ALA A 625 7.54 17.37 -6.86
C ALA A 625 8.21 16.25 -7.69
N CYS A 626 7.61 15.87 -8.82
CA CYS A 626 8.09 14.76 -9.63
C CYS A 626 7.78 14.95 -11.12
N THR A 627 8.19 13.96 -11.91
CA THR A 627 7.73 13.75 -13.28
C THR A 627 7.06 12.38 -13.43
N TRP A 628 5.98 12.34 -14.21
CA TRP A 628 5.26 11.13 -14.63
C TRP A 628 5.12 11.01 -16.15
N THR A 629 5.59 12.02 -16.89
CA THR A 629 5.45 12.16 -18.33
C THR A 629 6.62 12.97 -18.89
N GLN A 630 6.91 12.83 -20.18
CA GLN A 630 7.96 13.61 -20.85
C GLN A 630 7.66 15.12 -20.89
N SER A 631 6.39 15.52 -20.77
CA SER A 631 5.99 16.94 -20.75
C SER A 631 6.18 17.64 -19.39
N ARG A 632 6.61 16.91 -18.35
CA ARG A 632 6.89 17.46 -17.02
C ARG A 632 8.32 17.10 -16.63
N ARG A 633 9.05 18.07 -16.06
CA ARG A 633 10.43 17.83 -15.62
C ARG A 633 10.52 17.46 -14.14
N ILE A 634 11.65 16.87 -13.75
CA ILE A 634 11.97 16.64 -12.34
C ILE A 634 12.17 18.00 -11.67
N VAL A 635 11.56 18.16 -10.51
CA VAL A 635 11.63 19.39 -9.71
C VAL A 635 12.84 19.32 -8.79
N HIS A 636 13.55 20.43 -8.68
CA HIS A 636 14.67 20.59 -7.74
C HIS A 636 14.26 21.44 -6.52
N GLY A 637 15.13 21.52 -5.50
CA GLY A 637 14.78 22.17 -4.24
C GLY A 637 14.40 23.64 -4.31
N SER A 638 15.10 24.42 -5.11
CA SER A 638 14.78 25.85 -5.28
C SER A 638 13.42 26.07 -5.94
N GLU A 639 13.01 25.15 -6.81
CA GLU A 639 11.72 25.16 -7.50
C GLU A 639 10.58 24.75 -6.57
N TYR A 640 10.81 23.72 -5.74
CA TYR A 640 9.85 23.37 -4.70
C TYR A 640 9.72 24.51 -3.67
N ARG A 641 10.82 25.20 -3.35
CA ARG A 641 10.81 26.40 -2.51
C ARG A 641 10.01 27.54 -3.14
N PHE A 642 10.23 27.81 -4.42
CA PHE A 642 9.46 28.78 -5.19
C PHE A 642 7.96 28.47 -5.13
N LEU A 643 7.57 27.22 -5.37
CA LEU A 643 6.16 26.79 -5.29
C LEU A 643 5.57 27.03 -3.91
N ALA A 644 6.31 26.70 -2.84
CA ALA A 644 5.86 26.90 -1.46
C ALA A 644 5.71 28.38 -1.09
N TYR A 645 6.72 29.22 -1.36
CA TYR A 645 6.71 30.63 -0.98
C TYR A 645 5.75 31.47 -1.82
N THR A 646 5.59 31.18 -3.11
CA THR A 646 4.57 31.84 -3.94
C THR A 646 3.17 31.45 -3.49
N THR A 647 2.94 30.18 -3.15
CA THR A 647 1.67 29.70 -2.56
C THR A 647 1.36 30.40 -1.23
N LEU A 648 2.35 30.60 -0.35
CA LEU A 648 2.20 31.38 0.89
C LEU A 648 1.85 32.85 0.62
N ALA A 649 2.52 33.49 -0.33
CA ALA A 649 2.33 34.91 -0.63
C ALA A 649 0.91 35.21 -1.13
N TYR A 650 0.27 34.23 -1.78
CA TYR A 650 -1.15 34.28 -2.16
C TYR A 650 -2.12 33.92 -1.02
N GLY A 651 -1.62 33.59 0.17
CA GLY A 651 -2.41 33.40 1.38
C GLY A 651 -2.85 31.96 1.66
N SER A 652 -2.19 30.96 1.06
CA SER A 652 -2.52 29.56 1.31
C SER A 652 -2.35 29.17 2.77
N GLN A 653 -3.19 28.23 3.23
CA GLN A 653 -3.08 27.57 4.53
C GLN A 653 -2.67 26.10 4.40
N GLY A 654 -2.45 25.62 3.17
CA GLY A 654 -1.99 24.27 2.90
C GLY A 654 -1.02 24.15 1.72
N LEU A 655 -0.09 23.22 1.84
CA LEU A 655 0.80 22.79 0.76
C LEU A 655 0.80 21.26 0.70
N SER A 656 0.51 20.71 -0.46
CA SER A 656 0.68 19.28 -0.75
C SER A 656 1.65 19.11 -1.91
N CYS A 657 2.30 17.96 -2.00
CA CYS A 657 3.16 17.61 -3.13
C CYS A 657 2.63 16.43 -3.95
N TYR A 658 2.69 16.55 -5.28
CA TYR A 658 2.55 15.43 -6.21
C TYR A 658 3.93 15.09 -6.81
N VAL A 659 4.61 14.04 -6.35
CA VAL A 659 4.13 12.92 -5.53
C VAL A 659 5.15 12.60 -4.45
N TYR A 660 4.72 12.00 -3.33
CA TYR A 660 5.68 11.50 -2.33
C TYR A 660 6.46 10.31 -2.89
N SER A 661 5.76 9.26 -3.34
CA SER A 661 6.39 8.11 -3.99
C SER A 661 5.39 7.34 -4.85
N HIS A 662 5.73 7.09 -6.12
CA HIS A 662 4.91 6.25 -7.00
C HIS A 662 5.75 5.55 -8.07
N LYS A 663 5.47 4.26 -8.34
CA LYS A 663 6.29 3.38 -9.19
C LYS A 663 6.48 3.85 -10.64
N THR A 664 5.52 4.62 -11.17
CA THR A 664 5.59 5.17 -12.53
C THR A 664 6.15 6.60 -12.58
N HIS A 665 6.57 7.15 -11.44
CA HIS A 665 7.04 8.53 -11.31
C HIS A 665 8.51 8.57 -10.93
N ARG A 666 9.19 9.66 -11.27
CA ARG A 666 10.60 9.89 -10.95
C ARG A 666 10.78 11.23 -10.25
N GLY A 667 11.75 11.29 -9.33
CA GLY A 667 12.15 12.52 -8.65
C GLY A 667 11.36 12.89 -7.38
N GLY A 668 10.26 12.19 -7.07
CA GLY A 668 9.47 12.43 -5.84
C GLY A 668 10.28 12.27 -4.55
N MET A 669 9.63 12.50 -3.40
CA MET A 669 10.28 12.51 -2.07
C MET A 669 11.00 11.19 -1.74
N LYS A 670 10.48 10.06 -2.21
CA LYS A 670 11.05 8.73 -1.96
C LYS A 670 11.06 7.88 -3.22
N ASN A 671 12.18 7.18 -3.45
CA ASN A 671 12.29 6.26 -4.57
C ASN A 671 11.46 5.00 -4.29
N PRO A 672 10.46 4.67 -5.14
CA PRO A 672 9.53 3.57 -4.90
C PRO A 672 10.14 2.17 -5.08
N PHE A 673 11.34 2.08 -5.67
CA PHE A 673 12.04 0.82 -5.92
C PHE A 673 13.09 0.52 -4.85
N THR A 674 13.81 1.54 -4.38
CA THR A 674 14.85 1.36 -3.36
C THR A 674 14.34 1.62 -1.94
N GLY A 675 13.19 2.25 -1.78
CA GLY A 675 12.66 2.66 -0.48
C GLY A 675 13.50 3.76 0.19
N LYS A 676 14.43 4.40 -0.50
CA LYS A 676 15.26 5.49 0.04
C LYS A 676 14.66 6.86 -0.29
N VAL A 677 14.70 7.78 0.67
CA VAL A 677 14.35 9.20 0.43
C VAL A 677 15.33 9.84 -0.56
N THR A 678 14.85 10.84 -1.30
CA THR A 678 15.63 11.56 -2.32
C THR A 678 16.18 12.89 -1.77
N GLY A 679 17.05 13.56 -2.55
CA GLY A 679 17.53 14.89 -2.19
C GLY A 679 16.40 15.92 -2.02
N LEU A 680 15.30 15.75 -2.77
CA LEU A 680 14.14 16.64 -2.67
C LEU A 680 13.44 16.52 -1.32
N TYR A 681 13.36 15.33 -0.71
CA TYR A 681 12.78 15.15 0.63
C TYR A 681 13.53 15.97 1.68
N HIS A 682 14.87 15.97 1.64
CA HIS A 682 15.67 16.74 2.59
C HIS A 682 15.46 18.25 2.46
N GLN A 683 15.25 18.73 1.23
CA GLN A 683 14.94 20.14 0.97
C GLN A 683 13.50 20.47 1.39
N ALA A 684 12.54 19.60 1.07
CA ALA A 684 11.14 19.73 1.45
C ALA A 684 10.96 19.73 2.96
N ARG A 685 11.76 18.98 3.72
CA ARG A 685 11.74 18.99 5.20
C ARG A 685 11.87 20.39 5.78
N GLU A 686 12.84 21.16 5.30
CA GLU A 686 13.09 22.51 5.78
C GLU A 686 12.00 23.48 5.27
N ILE A 687 11.63 23.35 3.99
CA ILE A 687 10.60 24.18 3.35
C ILE A 687 9.23 23.98 4.00
N ASN A 688 8.85 22.75 4.33
CA ASN A 688 7.60 22.42 5.03
C ASN A 688 7.57 23.05 6.44
N ARG A 689 8.70 23.04 7.16
CA ARG A 689 8.81 23.70 8.47
C ARG A 689 8.58 25.20 8.36
N GLU A 690 9.28 25.84 7.40
CA GLU A 690 9.13 27.27 7.11
C GLU A 690 7.70 27.62 6.68
N PHE A 691 7.09 26.78 5.84
CA PHE A 691 5.72 26.93 5.39
C PHE A 691 4.74 26.96 6.56
N ILE A 692 4.81 25.98 7.46
CA ILE A 692 3.95 25.90 8.64
C ILE A 692 4.13 27.13 9.53
N ALA A 693 5.38 27.55 9.77
CA ALA A 693 5.68 28.69 10.65
C ALA A 693 5.12 30.00 10.08
N ILE A 694 5.37 30.29 8.79
CA ILE A 694 4.89 31.51 8.13
C ILE A 694 3.36 31.48 8.00
N ALA A 695 2.79 30.37 7.52
CA ALA A 695 1.34 30.26 7.37
C ALA A 695 0.61 30.42 8.71
N GLY A 696 1.21 29.98 9.82
CA GLY A 696 0.68 30.16 11.17
C GLY A 696 0.61 31.62 11.60
N GLU A 697 1.65 32.41 11.33
CA GLU A 697 1.62 33.86 11.57
C GLU A 697 0.61 34.58 10.68
N LEU A 698 0.44 34.11 9.44
CA LEU A 698 -0.48 34.72 8.47
C LEU A 698 -1.94 34.30 8.69
N GLN A 699 -2.22 33.19 9.38
CA GLN A 699 -3.58 32.63 9.55
C GLN A 699 -4.55 33.60 10.24
N LYS A 700 -4.05 34.47 11.11
CA LYS A 700 -4.82 35.51 11.82
C LYS A 700 -5.06 36.79 10.99
N LEU A 701 -4.54 36.85 9.77
CA LEU A 701 -4.54 38.03 8.90
C LEU A 701 -5.30 37.74 7.61
N ARG A 702 -5.83 38.80 6.99
CA ARG A 702 -6.39 38.72 5.65
C ARG A 702 -5.28 38.94 4.63
N SER A 703 -5.25 38.14 3.56
CA SER A 703 -4.45 38.47 2.36
C SER A 703 -5.10 39.67 1.68
N LEU A 704 -4.48 40.85 1.77
CA LEU A 704 -5.05 42.09 1.27
C LEU A 704 -4.74 42.30 -0.20
N GLN A 705 -3.47 42.09 -0.57
CA GLN A 705 -3.02 42.28 -1.95
C GLN A 705 -1.77 41.45 -2.25
N VAL A 706 -1.53 41.16 -3.52
CA VAL A 706 -0.32 40.49 -3.99
C VAL A 706 0.28 41.27 -5.16
N TYR A 707 1.46 41.83 -4.95
CA TYR A 707 2.15 42.64 -5.95
C TYR A 707 3.34 41.91 -6.56
N HIS A 708 3.59 42.18 -7.83
CA HIS A 708 4.80 41.77 -8.56
C HIS A 708 5.66 42.99 -8.84
N ALA A 709 6.98 42.82 -8.81
CA ALA A 709 7.95 43.84 -9.20
C ALA A 709 9.04 43.21 -10.07
N GLY A 710 9.29 43.78 -11.24
CA GLY A 710 10.06 43.13 -12.30
C GLY A 710 9.12 42.59 -13.38
N GLU A 711 9.12 41.28 -13.59
CA GLU A 711 8.18 40.67 -14.53
C GLU A 711 6.78 40.54 -13.93
N ILE A 712 5.77 41.09 -14.62
CA ILE A 712 4.38 41.10 -14.16
C ILE A 712 3.61 40.04 -14.95
N PRO A 713 3.13 38.95 -14.30
CA PRO A 713 2.38 37.92 -15.00
C PRO A 713 1.00 38.43 -15.42
N PHE A 714 0.34 37.71 -16.33
CA PHE A 714 -1.04 38.01 -16.68
C PHE A 714 -1.94 38.00 -15.43
N MET A 715 -2.78 39.04 -15.27
CA MET A 715 -3.58 39.30 -14.06
C MET A 715 -2.77 39.56 -12.77
N GLY A 716 -1.45 39.78 -12.87
CA GLY A 716 -0.63 40.27 -11.77
C GLY A 716 -0.76 41.78 -11.60
N ASP A 717 -0.80 42.23 -10.34
CA ASP A 717 -0.78 43.65 -10.01
C ASP A 717 0.69 44.10 -9.84
N ALA A 718 1.06 45.21 -10.48
CA ALA A 718 2.37 45.81 -10.30
C ALA A 718 2.47 46.50 -8.92
N LEU A 719 3.65 46.46 -8.29
CA LEU A 719 3.90 47.19 -7.04
C LEU A 719 3.75 48.71 -7.24
N PRO A 720 2.83 49.39 -6.54
CA PRO A 720 2.64 50.84 -6.66
C PRO A 720 3.87 51.64 -6.17
N GLU A 721 4.04 52.85 -6.72
CA GLU A 721 5.16 53.71 -6.31
C GLU A 721 5.10 54.11 -4.83
N ASP A 722 3.89 54.33 -4.33
CA ASP A 722 3.53 54.75 -2.96
C ASP A 722 3.19 53.57 -2.03
N ALA A 723 3.50 52.33 -2.45
CA ALA A 723 3.24 51.15 -1.64
C ALA A 723 3.96 51.21 -0.28
N ILE A 724 3.24 50.84 0.78
CA ILE A 724 3.72 50.87 2.18
C ILE A 724 5.01 50.06 2.36
N PHE A 725 5.10 48.87 1.76
CA PHE A 725 6.34 48.09 1.72
C PHE A 725 6.98 48.20 0.34
N ASN A 726 8.08 48.93 0.24
CA ASN A 726 8.70 49.26 -1.04
C ASN A 726 10.06 48.59 -1.23
N LEU A 727 10.57 48.61 -2.47
CA LEU A 727 11.85 48.01 -2.84
C LEU A 727 12.87 49.07 -3.24
N GLU A 728 14.10 48.93 -2.74
CA GLU A 728 15.25 49.76 -3.08
C GLU A 728 16.46 48.92 -3.57
N PRO A 729 17.04 49.25 -4.75
CA PRO A 729 16.56 50.25 -5.70
C PRO A 729 15.21 49.87 -6.30
N LYS A 730 14.48 50.86 -6.84
CA LYS A 730 13.21 50.61 -7.53
C LYS A 730 13.42 49.60 -8.66
N VAL A 731 12.62 48.54 -8.64
CA VAL A 731 12.66 47.49 -9.67
C VAL A 731 11.79 47.95 -10.83
N LYS A 732 12.39 48.13 -12.00
CA LYS A 732 11.64 48.47 -13.22
C LYS A 732 10.80 47.28 -13.63
N ASN A 733 9.52 47.53 -13.90
CA ASN A 733 8.63 46.50 -14.41
C ASN A 733 8.88 46.27 -15.90
N TYR A 734 8.97 45.00 -16.31
CA TYR A 734 9.06 44.61 -17.70
C TYR A 734 8.12 43.42 -17.92
N SER A 735 7.02 43.61 -18.62
CA SER A 735 6.19 42.52 -19.10
C SER A 735 6.59 42.19 -20.53
N ASP A 736 7.42 41.16 -20.72
CA ASP A 736 7.70 40.55 -22.04
C ASP A 736 7.94 41.55 -23.20
N GLY A 737 8.63 42.66 -22.91
CA GLY A 737 8.96 43.69 -23.89
C GLY A 737 7.79 44.50 -24.48
N LYS A 738 6.63 44.60 -23.81
CA LYS A 738 5.49 45.40 -24.30
C LYS A 738 4.95 46.38 -23.25
N ILE A 739 4.73 47.62 -23.69
CA ILE A 739 4.27 48.77 -22.89
C ILE A 739 2.73 48.89 -22.89
N ASP A 740 2.04 48.19 -23.80
CA ASP A 740 0.58 48.12 -23.85
C ASP A 740 0.07 46.70 -23.60
N ALA A 741 -0.97 46.58 -22.77
CA ALA A 741 -1.69 45.34 -22.48
C ALA A 741 -2.50 44.87 -23.71
N ILE A 742 -1.83 44.39 -24.76
CA ILE A 742 -2.47 43.70 -25.88
C ILE A 742 -1.69 42.43 -26.22
N LYS A 743 -2.21 41.33 -25.66
CA LYS A 743 -2.07 39.93 -26.10
C LYS A 743 -0.62 39.39 -26.15
N HIS A 744 -0.18 38.77 -25.04
CA HIS A 744 0.25 37.38 -25.21
C HIS A 744 -0.93 36.63 -25.81
N LYS A 745 -0.73 35.88 -26.89
CA LYS A 745 -1.66 34.80 -27.22
C LYS A 745 -1.56 33.74 -26.12
N ALA A 746 -2.08 34.01 -24.93
CA ALA A 746 -2.94 33.02 -24.32
C ALA A 746 -4.21 33.12 -25.16
N ASP A 747 -4.24 32.42 -26.30
CA ASP A 747 -5.52 32.20 -26.97
C ASP A 747 -6.43 31.67 -25.87
N GLY A 748 -7.63 32.22 -25.75
CA GLY A 748 -8.56 31.92 -24.66
C GLY A 748 -8.90 30.43 -24.55
N LYS A 749 -8.26 29.56 -25.33
CA LYS A 749 -8.46 28.13 -25.37
C LYS A 749 -7.58 27.36 -24.40
N ASN A 750 -6.29 27.66 -24.13
CA ASN A 750 -5.47 26.86 -23.17
C ASN A 750 -4.25 27.61 -22.56
N PHE A 751 -4.19 27.74 -21.23
CA PHE A 751 -3.05 28.28 -20.44
C PHE A 751 -1.81 27.36 -20.38
N LEU A 752 -1.65 26.46 -21.36
CA LEU A 752 -0.63 25.42 -21.39
C LEU A 752 0.65 25.84 -22.15
N SER A 753 0.74 27.11 -22.59
CA SER A 753 1.95 27.62 -23.25
C SER A 753 3.12 27.75 -22.27
N TRP A 754 4.29 27.33 -22.74
CA TRP A 754 5.54 27.40 -21.99
C TRP A 754 6.17 28.78 -22.18
N SER A 755 6.53 29.42 -21.07
CA SER A 755 7.27 30.68 -21.02
C SER A 755 8.60 30.47 -20.32
N ASN A 756 9.49 31.45 -20.45
CA ASN A 756 10.67 31.49 -19.60
C ASN A 756 10.25 31.60 -18.11
N PRO A 757 11.12 31.18 -17.18
CA PRO A 757 10.88 31.37 -15.76
C PRO A 757 10.69 32.86 -15.44
N ILE A 758 9.66 33.17 -14.65
CA ILE A 758 9.38 34.55 -14.25
C ILE A 758 10.54 35.11 -13.40
N GLN A 759 10.88 36.38 -13.58
CA GLN A 759 11.95 37.03 -12.82
C GLN A 759 11.47 38.25 -12.03
N GLY A 760 12.02 38.42 -10.82
CA GLY A 760 11.77 39.59 -9.98
C GLY A 760 11.33 39.23 -8.58
N TRP A 761 10.35 39.97 -8.06
CA TRP A 761 9.90 39.89 -6.68
C TRP A 761 8.39 39.78 -6.60
N LEU A 762 7.93 38.97 -5.65
CA LEU A 762 6.53 38.86 -5.27
C LEU A 762 6.37 39.36 -3.83
N LEU A 763 5.35 40.19 -3.59
CA LEU A 763 5.04 40.75 -2.29
C LEU A 763 3.60 40.41 -1.92
N GLY A 764 3.42 39.45 -1.02
CA GLY A 764 2.12 39.17 -0.41
C GLY A 764 1.88 40.11 0.77
N TYR A 765 0.89 40.99 0.67
CA TYR A 765 0.51 41.94 1.73
C TYR A 765 -0.60 41.36 2.59
N PHE A 766 -0.41 41.40 3.90
CA PHE A 766 -1.34 40.86 4.88
C PHE A 766 -1.64 41.87 5.99
N GLY A 767 -2.83 41.79 6.56
CA GLY A 767 -3.20 42.62 7.70
C GLY A 767 -4.63 42.45 8.17
N LYS A 768 -5.05 43.33 9.08
CA LYS A 768 -6.40 43.40 9.65
C LYS A 768 -7.08 44.69 9.17
N ASN A 769 -8.41 44.72 9.10
CA ASN A 769 -9.20 45.91 8.77
C ASN A 769 -8.76 46.63 7.47
N ASN A 770 -8.33 45.87 6.46
CA ASN A 770 -7.79 46.38 5.21
C ASN A 770 -6.52 47.25 5.33
N THR A 771 -5.82 47.19 6.47
CA THR A 771 -4.54 47.88 6.67
C THR A 771 -3.38 46.89 6.56
N PRO A 772 -2.47 47.04 5.57
CA PRO A 772 -1.28 46.21 5.46
C PRO A 772 -0.34 46.42 6.65
N THR A 773 -0.03 45.33 7.35
CA THR A 773 0.89 45.31 8.51
C THR A 773 2.04 44.34 8.32
N HIS A 774 1.86 43.34 7.45
CA HIS A 774 2.83 42.29 7.18
C HIS A 774 3.05 42.18 5.67
N VAL A 775 4.27 41.78 5.29
CA VAL A 775 4.64 41.47 3.92
C VAL A 775 5.47 40.19 3.87
N LEU A 776 5.09 39.27 2.99
CA LEU A 776 5.94 38.16 2.58
C LEU A 776 6.61 38.53 1.26
N LEU A 777 7.90 38.82 1.31
CA LEU A 777 8.73 39.09 0.13
C LEU A 777 9.32 37.78 -0.37
N VAL A 778 9.18 37.50 -1.67
CA VAL A 778 9.66 36.26 -2.30
C VAL A 778 10.53 36.61 -3.51
N ASN A 779 11.69 35.95 -3.60
CA ASN A 779 12.54 35.93 -4.79
C ASN A 779 11.90 35.01 -5.84
N LEU A 780 11.39 35.58 -6.94
CA LEU A 780 10.80 34.79 -8.02
C LEU A 780 11.85 34.08 -8.88
N ASP A 781 13.10 34.53 -8.82
CA ASP A 781 14.20 33.89 -9.51
C ASP A 781 14.67 32.66 -8.72
N TYR A 782 14.22 31.47 -9.14
CA TYR A 782 14.55 30.21 -8.49
C TYR A 782 15.87 29.59 -8.97
N ASN A 783 16.64 30.30 -9.80
CA ASN A 783 17.95 29.84 -10.26
C ASN A 783 19.11 30.55 -9.57
N ILE A 784 18.91 31.76 -9.05
CA ILE A 784 19.97 32.55 -8.43
C ILE A 784 19.53 33.27 -7.15
N ASP A 785 20.51 33.51 -6.28
CA ASP A 785 20.34 34.36 -5.11
C ASP A 785 20.08 35.81 -5.55
N ARG A 786 19.17 36.49 -4.84
CA ARG A 786 18.87 37.90 -5.10
C ARG A 786 18.91 38.70 -3.81
N SER A 787 19.44 39.90 -3.90
CA SER A 787 19.47 40.87 -2.81
C SER A 787 18.60 42.06 -3.15
N ILE A 788 17.80 42.52 -2.19
CA ILE A 788 17.03 43.77 -2.31
C ILE A 788 16.87 44.41 -0.94
N THR A 789 16.71 45.72 -0.91
CA THR A 789 16.31 46.41 0.31
C THR A 789 14.78 46.54 0.33
N LEU A 790 14.15 46.10 1.41
CA LEU A 790 12.76 46.44 1.71
C LEU A 790 12.72 47.72 2.58
N THR A 791 11.83 48.65 2.24
CA THR A 791 11.56 49.86 3.02
C THR A 791 10.10 49.94 3.46
N ALA A 792 9.86 50.63 4.56
CA ALA A 792 8.55 50.82 5.18
C ALA A 792 8.42 52.21 5.83
N PRO A 793 7.22 52.66 6.22
CA PRO A 793 7.04 53.94 6.91
C PRO A 793 7.49 53.93 8.38
N SER A 794 7.65 52.75 8.98
CA SER A 794 8.06 52.59 10.39
C SER A 794 9.08 51.47 10.56
N GLU A 795 9.57 51.27 11.78
CA GLU A 795 10.48 50.18 12.11
C GLU A 795 9.94 48.82 11.65
N LEU A 796 10.81 48.03 11.03
CA LEU A 796 10.51 46.70 10.54
C LEU A 796 10.94 45.64 11.55
N GLN A 797 10.19 44.54 11.59
CA GLN A 797 10.62 43.29 12.21
C GLN A 797 10.62 42.20 11.15
N TYR A 798 11.56 41.25 11.25
CA TYR A 798 11.58 40.06 10.40
C TYR A 798 11.33 38.80 11.23
N PHE A 799 10.67 37.83 10.61
CA PHE A 799 10.36 36.57 11.26
C PHE A 799 11.49 35.56 11.07
N ASP A 800 11.97 34.97 12.16
CA ASP A 800 12.84 33.80 12.14
C ASP A 800 11.99 32.53 12.20
N CYS A 801 11.86 31.85 11.06
CA CYS A 801 11.06 30.63 10.95
C CYS A 801 11.63 29.46 11.77
N ALA A 802 12.94 29.45 12.06
CA ALA A 802 13.56 28.34 12.79
C ALA A 802 13.17 28.38 14.27
N ASN A 803 13.22 29.56 14.88
CA ASN A 803 12.88 29.77 16.28
C ASN A 803 11.44 30.25 16.50
N GLN A 804 10.72 30.59 15.42
CA GLN A 804 9.37 31.16 15.42
C GLN A 804 9.28 32.46 16.24
N THR A 805 10.29 33.32 16.08
CA THR A 805 10.42 34.58 16.81
C THR A 805 10.55 35.77 15.86
N TRP A 806 10.05 36.92 16.32
CA TRP A 806 10.21 38.19 15.61
C TRP A 806 11.45 38.93 16.11
N HIS A 807 12.23 39.47 15.19
CA HIS A 807 13.44 40.25 15.49
C HIS A 807 13.35 41.65 14.88
N SER A 808 13.74 42.67 15.63
CA SER A 808 13.84 44.04 15.10
C SER A 808 14.89 44.14 14.00
N ALA A 809 14.53 44.84 12.93
CA ALA A 809 15.47 45.41 11.98
C ALA A 809 15.98 46.76 12.49
N THR A 810 17.14 47.20 12.03
CA THR A 810 17.65 48.54 12.34
C THR A 810 16.88 49.60 11.54
N GLY A 811 15.75 50.06 12.07
CA GLY A 811 14.92 51.12 11.49
C GLY A 811 13.90 50.64 10.46
N SER A 812 13.49 51.52 9.55
CA SER A 812 12.43 51.29 8.57
C SER A 812 12.91 50.69 7.24
N ARG A 813 14.16 50.20 7.24
CA ARG A 813 14.87 49.70 6.07
C ARG A 813 15.60 48.41 6.44
N ILE A 814 15.52 47.39 5.58
CA ILE A 814 16.26 46.14 5.77
C ILE A 814 16.75 45.59 4.43
N LYS A 815 18.04 45.26 4.36
CA LYS A 815 18.59 44.50 3.23
C LYS A 815 18.30 43.02 3.44
N LEU A 816 17.76 42.38 2.42
CA LEU A 816 17.39 40.97 2.42
C LEU A 816 18.17 40.26 1.33
N ASP A 817 18.89 39.21 1.71
CA ASP A 817 19.55 38.28 0.80
C ASP A 817 18.71 37.01 0.77
N LEU A 818 17.98 36.80 -0.33
CA LEU A 818 17.03 35.72 -0.47
C LEU A 818 17.58 34.65 -1.42
N PRO A 819 17.57 33.37 -1.00
CA PRO A 819 18.06 32.27 -1.82
C PRO A 819 17.09 32.02 -3.00
N PRO A 820 17.42 31.14 -3.95
CA PRO A 820 16.62 30.97 -5.15
C PRO A 820 15.24 30.41 -4.78
N GLY A 821 14.18 31.11 -5.18
CA GLY A 821 12.79 30.76 -4.87
C GLY A 821 12.39 30.99 -3.41
N GLY A 822 13.28 31.54 -2.57
CA GLY A 822 13.03 31.76 -1.14
C GLY A 822 12.29 33.05 -0.83
N GLY A 823 11.85 33.19 0.41
CA GLY A 823 11.20 34.41 0.87
C GLY A 823 11.41 34.70 2.36
N LYS A 824 10.95 35.86 2.78
CA LYS A 824 11.05 36.33 4.18
C LYS A 824 9.77 37.06 4.56
N LEU A 825 9.22 36.71 5.72
CA LEU A 825 8.09 37.40 6.32
C LEU A 825 8.59 38.56 7.19
N LEU A 826 8.01 39.74 6.98
CA LEU A 826 8.29 40.97 7.73
C LEU A 826 6.99 41.62 8.19
N ARG A 827 7.08 42.48 9.21
CA ARG A 827 5.97 43.29 9.72
C ARG A 827 6.43 44.66 10.21
N LEU A 828 5.49 45.57 10.40
CA LEU A 828 5.71 46.83 11.12
C LEU A 828 5.75 46.58 12.64
N ALA A 829 6.66 47.22 13.37
CA ALA A 829 6.88 46.96 14.80
C ALA A 829 5.74 47.40 15.74
N ASN A 830 4.84 48.32 15.31
CA ASN A 830 3.94 49.05 16.21
C ASN A 830 2.44 48.98 15.85
N GLN A 831 1.92 47.86 15.33
CA GLN A 831 0.47 47.69 15.13
C GLN A 831 0.01 46.30 15.62
N GLU A 832 -0.39 46.20 16.89
CA GLU A 832 -1.11 45.03 17.43
C GLU A 832 -2.59 45.01 17.03
#